data_AF-A0A517P093-F1
#
_entry.id   AF-A0A517P093-F1
#
_cell.length_a   1.000
_cell.length_b   1.000
_cell.length_c   1.000
_cell.angle_alpha   90.00
_cell.angle_beta   90.00
_cell.angle_gamma   90.00
#
_symmetry.space_group_name_H-M   'P 1'
#
loop_
_entity.id
_entity.type
_entity.pdbx_description
1 polymer ?
#
loop_
_entity_poly.entity_id
_entity_poly.type
_entity_poly.pdbx_seq_one_letter_code
_entity_poly.pdbx_strand_id
1 'polypeptide(L)'
;MCTRVCVFALSLTVVSSIARGDDAPIHGTCLDNTGKRVVGATATLYHSVDQQSEINVIETVTTDKRGGFRFSPLAVEVDQHGGTRYLVTVTTKNHASFSQRVHRDHLGRGQLQVRIHKDPATLVGHLTGPDGKPVVGAKAFLPSGFNYEPIAGVLSATTDAKGVFRISDMKPWRPDNPGQRRMNLLIDHPDFARTSTMFESVPQVLRVQLDSPAIVTGRVVDAVTNKPAVDIIVSAQGVADSGWGQTRTDADGKYELRLTADRYNIWAEMDERIAIAVDSVKATPGQAVVVGDIRMVRGAIVYGNVGVGGETGNMYVAHYGPARPRSGAAVTSTKVQADGSYRLRVAPGMNYLYVMGGGGSITVDVTDGEELVAHFMPGKTVYMVNDAEKKRQADALLERRITDMVADAVPSRDRGDTQVAELLDLLEVFQEREFLFKEPWLQTLRDLVDCGPDAVPELIAELDATESNIMFRCMGFAMRAIGDRRAVPALIRSIPRVYLTHGSDMGLQTDNPKLADFARKHDLDDSKDGNRDRYKFGRPIREVFGAIQVLTEHDFDDSQVFRIRPTGTAAQQELKRELMERHAAKWADWWTANAAKLNVPKKFHEIGLPPVVVAKITPVALGVDYRSCAMTSNSLLEPVQAKEPYRTFIDLDTGRKGTLPAKWRDTPRGELPLEEIATWARSEGFDLMGTEFSIDDQKNCFSIRLLGCRALQLPDADWKKRFSQVRLEELVERGKPIGEYLFRQDGGEIDHLGQATFLLVTAEETPVLLYLDGIAHHNKPKPAGFENALNDLKPVAVRQGRRFGMQLFERLNN
;
A
#
# COMPACT_ATOMS: atom_id res chain seq x y z
N MET A 1 14.40 34.14 66.78
CA MET A 1 13.85 35.09 65.79
C MET A 1 14.87 35.25 64.67
N CYS A 2 14.42 35.12 63.42
CA CYS A 2 15.20 35.09 62.17
C CYS A 2 16.16 33.90 61.98
N THR A 3 15.70 32.86 61.27
CA THR A 3 16.58 31.92 60.56
C THR A 3 16.14 31.83 59.11
N ARG A 4 17.00 32.30 58.20
CA ARG A 4 16.85 32.26 56.74
C ARG A 4 16.89 30.81 56.27
N VAL A 5 15.92 30.41 55.45
CA VAL A 5 15.98 29.19 54.63
C VAL A 5 16.21 29.63 53.18
N CYS A 6 17.40 29.36 52.66
CA CYS A 6 17.70 29.45 51.23
C CYS A 6 17.03 28.27 50.52
N VAL A 7 16.09 28.55 49.63
CA VAL A 7 15.55 27.59 48.66
C VAL A 7 16.31 27.78 47.35
N PHE A 8 17.15 26.82 46.98
CA PHE A 8 17.67 26.69 45.62
C PHE A 8 16.59 26.01 44.77
N ALA A 9 15.89 26.78 43.94
CA ALA A 9 15.09 26.27 42.84
C ALA A 9 15.96 26.24 41.59
N LEU A 10 16.46 25.05 41.24
CA LEU A 10 17.05 24.74 39.93
C LEU A 10 16.02 23.91 39.15
N SER A 11 15.08 24.59 38.49
CA SER A 11 14.33 23.99 37.38
C SER A 11 15.24 24.04 36.15
N LEU A 12 15.91 22.93 35.85
CA LEU A 12 16.46 22.69 34.53
C LEU A 12 15.30 22.38 33.59
N THR A 13 14.89 23.37 32.79
CA THR A 13 14.10 23.14 31.59
C THR A 13 14.99 22.38 30.60
N VAL A 14 14.71 21.10 30.34
CA VAL A 14 15.28 20.40 29.18
C VAL A 14 14.48 20.86 27.96
N VAL A 15 14.71 22.10 27.53
CA VAL A 15 14.47 22.46 26.14
C VAL A 15 15.36 21.50 25.34
N SER A 16 14.80 20.80 24.35
CA SER A 16 15.62 20.08 23.38
C SER A 16 16.73 21.03 22.96
N SER A 17 18.00 20.65 23.17
CA SER A 17 19.10 21.60 23.08
C SER A 17 19.26 22.05 21.62
N ILE A 18 18.60 23.14 21.25
CA ILE A 18 18.93 23.87 20.03
C ILE A 18 20.34 24.38 20.27
N ALA A 19 21.33 23.73 19.65
CA ALA A 19 22.68 24.23 19.66
C ALA A 19 22.66 25.59 18.95
N ARG A 20 22.72 26.68 19.71
CA ARG A 20 22.90 28.03 19.15
C ARG A 20 24.29 28.06 18.51
N GLY A 21 24.33 27.93 17.18
CA GLY A 21 25.53 28.17 16.40
C GLY A 21 25.84 29.66 16.30
N ASP A 22 27.08 29.99 15.96
CA ASP A 22 27.48 31.37 15.65
C ASP A 22 26.57 31.95 14.56
N ASP A 23 26.25 33.25 14.68
CA ASP A 23 25.45 33.97 13.70
C ASP A 23 26.08 33.84 12.30
N ALA A 24 25.34 33.26 11.37
CA ALA A 24 25.83 32.93 10.05
C ALA A 24 25.00 33.66 8.99
N PRO A 25 25.60 34.44 8.08
CA PRO A 25 24.86 35.08 7.00
C PRO A 25 24.37 34.03 6.00
N ILE A 26 23.12 34.18 5.55
CA ILE A 26 22.59 33.44 4.40
C ILE A 26 22.82 34.29 3.16
N HIS A 27 23.56 33.77 2.19
CA HIS A 27 23.79 34.47 0.92
C HIS A 27 23.77 33.49 -0.24
N GLY A 28 23.46 34.00 -1.43
CA GLY A 28 23.24 33.16 -2.59
C GLY A 28 23.43 33.87 -3.91
N THR A 29 23.31 33.11 -4.99
CA THR A 29 23.21 33.64 -6.36
C THR A 29 21.95 33.06 -7.00
N CYS A 30 21.16 33.92 -7.65
CA CYS A 30 20.05 33.52 -8.50
C CYS A 30 20.50 33.40 -9.95
N LEU A 31 20.29 32.22 -10.52
CA LEU A 31 20.53 31.90 -11.92
C LEU A 31 19.21 31.49 -12.59
N ASP A 32 19.11 31.64 -13.90
CA ASP A 32 18.04 31.02 -14.67
C ASP A 32 18.40 29.57 -15.08
N ASN A 33 17.49 28.88 -15.74
CA ASN A 33 17.68 27.53 -16.30
C ASN A 33 18.77 27.47 -17.39
N THR A 34 19.24 28.60 -17.93
CA THR A 34 20.38 28.70 -18.87
C THR A 34 21.71 28.97 -18.16
N GLY A 35 21.69 29.16 -16.85
CA GLY A 35 22.86 29.55 -16.05
C GLY A 35 23.16 31.05 -16.04
N LYS A 36 22.29 31.88 -16.64
CA LYS A 36 22.46 33.34 -16.63
C LYS A 36 22.03 33.92 -15.27
N ARG A 37 22.79 34.89 -14.77
CA ARG A 37 22.46 35.61 -13.53
C ARG A 37 21.16 36.41 -13.68
N VAL A 38 20.26 36.27 -12.72
CA VAL A 38 18.98 37.00 -12.69
C VAL A 38 19.12 38.22 -11.79
N VAL A 39 19.16 39.40 -12.39
CA VAL A 39 19.31 40.70 -11.73
C VAL A 39 17.92 41.26 -11.40
N GLY A 40 17.75 41.87 -10.22
CA GLY A 40 16.49 42.49 -9.83
C GLY A 40 15.40 41.49 -9.36
N ALA A 41 15.76 40.24 -9.11
CA ALA A 41 14.83 39.28 -8.50
C ALA A 41 14.66 39.58 -7.01
N THR A 42 13.46 39.35 -6.48
CA THR A 42 13.16 39.52 -5.06
C THR A 42 13.42 38.21 -4.35
N ALA A 43 14.36 38.20 -3.41
CA ALA A 43 14.63 37.07 -2.54
C ALA A 43 14.06 37.38 -1.15
N THR A 44 13.18 36.52 -0.64
CA THR A 44 12.57 36.68 0.68
C THR A 44 12.95 35.52 1.56
N LEU A 45 13.44 35.84 2.77
CA LEU A 45 13.74 34.88 3.81
C LEU A 45 12.59 34.83 4.80
N TYR A 46 12.09 33.63 5.03
CA TYR A 46 11.05 33.36 6.02
C TYR A 46 11.59 32.51 7.15
N HIS A 47 11.01 32.66 8.35
CA HIS A 47 11.21 31.79 9.50
C HIS A 47 9.89 31.09 9.87
N SER A 48 10.02 29.82 10.22
CA SER A 48 8.94 29.02 10.80
C SER A 48 9.26 28.77 12.26
N VAL A 49 8.47 29.33 13.18
CA VAL A 49 8.67 29.18 14.64
C VAL A 49 8.46 27.73 15.07
N ASP A 50 7.51 27.03 14.46
CA ASP A 50 7.32 25.59 14.57
C ASP A 50 6.84 25.00 13.22
N GLN A 51 6.54 23.70 13.15
CA GLN A 51 6.04 23.07 11.91
C GLN A 51 4.62 23.52 11.49
N GLN A 52 4.00 24.51 12.15
CA GLN A 52 2.64 24.99 11.84
C GLN A 52 2.39 26.48 12.13
N SER A 53 3.37 27.22 12.62
CA SER A 53 3.26 28.65 12.91
C SER A 53 3.13 29.46 11.62
N GLU A 54 2.58 30.67 11.74
CA GLU A 54 2.63 31.67 10.68
C GLU A 54 4.06 31.79 10.12
N ILE A 55 4.16 31.75 8.79
CA ILE A 55 5.42 31.93 8.10
C ILE A 55 5.75 33.42 8.18
N ASN A 56 6.72 33.77 9.02
CA ASN A 56 7.10 35.15 9.24
C ASN A 56 8.15 35.58 8.22
N VAL A 57 7.91 36.69 7.53
CA VAL A 57 8.93 37.35 6.72
C VAL A 57 9.98 37.93 7.67
N ILE A 58 11.23 37.49 7.53
CA ILE A 58 12.36 38.06 8.26
C ILE A 58 12.91 39.25 7.50
N GLU A 59 13.23 39.02 6.22
CA GLU A 59 13.94 39.98 5.40
C GLU A 59 13.62 39.74 3.91
N THR A 60 13.52 40.83 3.16
CA THR A 60 13.39 40.81 1.70
C THR A 60 14.51 41.65 1.10
N VAL A 61 15.22 41.06 0.15
CA VAL A 61 16.32 41.71 -0.57
C VAL A 61 16.14 41.55 -2.07
N THR A 62 16.84 42.38 -2.85
CA THR A 62 16.85 42.30 -4.31
C THR A 62 18.21 41.78 -4.78
N THR A 63 18.21 40.91 -5.79
CA THR A 63 19.46 40.43 -6.37
C THR A 63 20.24 41.56 -7.04
N ASP A 64 21.53 41.62 -6.76
CA ASP A 64 22.43 42.65 -7.26
C ASP A 64 22.76 42.47 -8.76
N LYS A 65 23.67 43.30 -9.30
CA LYS A 65 24.13 43.23 -10.70
C LYS A 65 24.83 41.91 -11.06
N ARG A 66 25.26 41.14 -10.06
CA ARG A 66 25.85 39.80 -10.20
C ARG A 66 24.80 38.72 -9.91
N GLY A 67 23.51 39.06 -9.77
CA GLY A 67 22.46 38.11 -9.37
C GLY A 67 22.64 37.58 -7.95
N GLY A 68 23.52 38.18 -7.14
CA GLY A 68 23.78 37.81 -5.77
C GLY A 68 22.75 38.42 -4.81
N PHE A 69 22.41 37.70 -3.75
CA PHE A 69 21.62 38.22 -2.63
C PHE A 69 22.27 37.83 -1.30
N ARG A 70 22.05 38.63 -0.26
CA ARG A 70 22.57 38.39 1.08
C ARG A 70 21.57 38.90 2.12
N PHE A 71 21.19 38.03 3.03
CA PHE A 71 20.41 38.36 4.22
C PHE A 71 21.34 38.67 5.40
N SER A 72 20.79 39.33 6.40
CA SER A 72 21.43 39.59 7.68
C SER A 72 21.78 38.27 8.39
N PRO A 73 22.88 38.21 9.17
CA PRO A 73 23.19 37.04 9.99
C PRO A 73 22.05 36.69 10.94
N LEU A 74 21.78 35.40 11.11
CA LEU A 74 20.75 34.88 12.00
C LEU A 74 21.33 33.81 12.91
N ALA A 75 20.79 33.75 14.13
CA ALA A 75 21.04 32.65 15.05
C ALA A 75 20.52 31.36 14.41
N VAL A 76 21.39 30.38 14.23
CA VAL A 76 21.04 29.16 13.51
C VAL A 76 20.13 28.28 14.36
N GLU A 77 18.86 28.18 13.97
CA GLU A 77 17.92 27.20 14.51
C GLU A 77 17.83 25.98 13.59
N VAL A 78 18.28 24.83 14.09
CA VAL A 78 18.18 23.54 13.40
C VAL A 78 17.13 22.69 14.07
N ASP A 79 16.23 22.10 13.28
CA ASP A 79 15.28 21.10 13.77
C ASP A 79 15.97 19.75 14.05
N GLN A 80 15.22 18.83 14.65
CA GLN A 80 15.67 17.48 14.97
C GLN A 80 16.11 16.64 13.74
N HIS A 81 15.76 17.06 12.53
CA HIS A 81 16.14 16.41 11.28
C HIS A 81 17.36 17.05 10.62
N GLY A 82 17.96 18.09 11.23
CA GLY A 82 19.08 18.81 10.65
C GLY A 82 18.67 19.88 9.62
N GLY A 83 17.36 20.08 9.40
CA GLY A 83 16.83 21.16 8.57
C GLY A 83 16.85 22.47 9.35
N THR A 84 17.19 23.59 8.70
CA THR A 84 16.97 24.88 9.37
C THR A 84 15.48 25.22 9.32
N ARG A 85 15.03 26.13 10.19
CA ARG A 85 13.67 26.69 10.17
C ARG A 85 13.47 27.81 9.14
N TYR A 86 14.38 27.93 8.18
CA TYR A 86 14.39 29.01 7.22
C TYR A 86 14.02 28.56 5.81
N LEU A 87 13.21 29.36 5.14
CA LEU A 87 12.78 29.17 3.76
C LEU A 87 13.20 30.39 2.94
N VAL A 88 13.85 30.16 1.81
CA VAL A 88 14.13 31.23 0.84
C VAL A 88 13.18 31.05 -0.33
N THR A 89 12.45 32.11 -0.66
CA THR A 89 11.76 32.22 -1.95
C THR A 89 12.46 33.22 -2.84
N VAL A 90 12.38 32.99 -4.15
CA VAL A 90 12.84 33.94 -5.16
C VAL A 90 11.77 34.13 -6.21
N THR A 91 11.37 35.37 -6.44
CA THR A 91 10.35 35.75 -7.42
C THR A 91 10.87 36.86 -8.32
N THR A 92 10.45 36.84 -9.58
CA THR A 92 10.68 37.95 -10.52
C THR A 92 9.74 37.85 -11.70
N LYS A 93 9.61 38.95 -12.46
CA LYS A 93 8.80 38.96 -13.67
C LYS A 93 9.42 38.01 -14.72
N ASN A 94 8.56 37.34 -15.49
CA ASN A 94 8.93 36.44 -16.59
C ASN A 94 9.79 35.22 -16.16
N HIS A 95 9.79 34.85 -14.88
CA HIS A 95 10.40 33.60 -14.41
C HIS A 95 9.44 32.85 -13.49
N ALA A 96 9.63 31.54 -13.38
CA ALA A 96 8.95 30.75 -12.37
C ALA A 96 9.47 31.11 -10.97
N SER A 97 8.57 31.17 -10.00
CA SER A 97 8.95 31.31 -8.60
C SER A 97 9.66 30.06 -8.11
N PHE A 98 10.52 30.25 -7.12
CA PHE A 98 11.27 29.20 -6.46
C PHE A 98 11.11 29.31 -4.95
N SER A 99 11.08 28.17 -4.28
CA SER A 99 11.04 28.05 -2.83
C SER A 99 11.92 26.87 -2.41
N GLN A 100 12.82 27.08 -1.44
CA GLN A 100 13.70 26.03 -0.92
C GLN A 100 14.02 26.24 0.55
N ARG A 101 13.98 25.15 1.33
CA ARG A 101 14.46 25.15 2.70
C ARG A 101 15.96 25.40 2.74
N VAL A 102 16.39 26.25 3.66
CA VAL A 102 17.81 26.47 3.90
C VAL A 102 18.32 25.26 4.70
N HIS A 103 19.38 24.63 4.22
CA HIS A 103 20.06 23.56 4.92
C HIS A 103 21.25 24.11 5.68
N ARG A 104 21.73 23.37 6.69
CA ARG A 104 22.89 23.77 7.49
C ARG A 104 24.12 24.10 6.63
N ASP A 105 24.33 23.35 5.55
CA ASP A 105 25.46 23.53 4.63
C ASP A 105 25.37 24.84 3.81
N HIS A 106 24.22 25.51 3.81
CA HIS A 106 24.04 26.82 3.17
C HIS A 106 24.42 27.99 4.11
N LEU A 107 24.73 27.70 5.37
CA LEU A 107 25.05 28.72 6.37
C LEU A 107 26.55 29.03 6.37
N GLY A 108 26.90 30.30 6.61
CA GLY A 108 28.29 30.72 6.79
C GLY A 108 29.06 30.84 5.48
N ARG A 109 29.92 29.86 5.16
CA ARG A 109 30.71 29.84 3.91
C ARG A 109 29.97 29.19 2.73
N GLY A 110 28.86 28.50 2.98
CA GLY A 110 28.02 27.95 1.93
C GLY A 110 27.32 29.06 1.14
N GLN A 111 27.23 28.90 -0.18
CA GLN A 111 26.47 29.81 -1.04
C GLN A 111 25.23 29.09 -1.59
N LEU A 112 24.05 29.63 -1.33
CA LEU A 112 22.81 29.12 -1.89
C LEU A 112 22.75 29.42 -3.41
N GLN A 113 22.75 28.39 -4.25
CA GLN A 113 22.53 28.56 -5.68
C GLN A 113 21.05 28.33 -6.00
N VAL A 114 20.31 29.40 -6.25
CA VAL A 114 18.90 29.34 -6.67
C VAL A 114 18.85 29.29 -8.19
N ARG A 115 18.07 28.35 -8.75
CA ARG A 115 17.80 28.25 -10.19
C ARG A 115 16.32 28.41 -10.45
N ILE A 116 15.94 29.50 -11.12
CA ILE A 116 14.56 29.78 -11.51
C ILE A 116 14.37 29.53 -13.02
N HIS A 117 13.21 29.04 -13.43
CA HIS A 117 12.97 28.77 -14.85
C HIS A 117 12.65 30.08 -15.57
N LYS A 118 13.38 30.39 -16.65
CA LYS A 118 12.99 31.45 -17.59
C LYS A 118 11.78 30.95 -18.38
N ASP A 119 10.77 31.79 -18.58
CA ASP A 119 9.50 31.42 -19.23
C ASP A 119 8.60 30.57 -18.30
N PRO A 120 7.87 31.19 -17.36
CA PRO A 120 6.92 30.50 -16.50
C PRO A 120 5.72 30.00 -17.31
N ALA A 121 5.08 28.95 -16.81
CA ALA A 121 3.81 28.45 -17.30
C ALA A 121 2.70 28.64 -16.25
N THR A 122 1.45 28.52 -16.69
CA THR A 122 0.27 28.73 -15.83
C THR A 122 -0.49 27.43 -15.61
N LEU A 123 -0.75 27.10 -14.34
CA LEU A 123 -1.77 26.14 -13.96
C LEU A 123 -3.07 26.89 -13.67
N VAL A 124 -4.14 26.47 -14.35
CA VAL A 124 -5.48 27.06 -14.17
C VAL A 124 -6.35 26.01 -13.50
N GLY A 125 -7.19 26.42 -12.56
CA GLY A 125 -8.22 25.53 -12.02
C GLY A 125 -9.56 26.21 -11.82
N HIS A 126 -10.62 25.45 -12.03
CA HIS A 126 -12.01 25.82 -11.80
C HIS A 126 -12.51 25.07 -10.57
N LEU A 127 -12.84 25.80 -9.51
CA LEU A 127 -13.34 25.25 -8.26
C LEU A 127 -14.84 25.44 -8.14
N THR A 128 -15.55 24.35 -7.86
CA THR A 128 -16.98 24.35 -7.58
C THR A 128 -17.29 23.67 -6.26
N GLY A 129 -18.34 24.10 -5.57
CA GLY A 129 -18.86 23.40 -4.40
C GLY A 129 -19.70 22.17 -4.78
N PRO A 130 -20.25 21.46 -3.78
CA PRO A 130 -21.17 20.34 -4.00
C PRO A 130 -22.43 20.72 -4.77
N ASP A 131 -22.86 21.98 -4.68
CA ASP A 131 -24.01 22.54 -5.40
C ASP A 131 -23.68 23.01 -6.83
N GLY A 132 -22.46 22.77 -7.29
CA GLY A 132 -21.96 23.19 -8.60
C GLY A 132 -21.64 24.68 -8.72
N LYS A 133 -21.84 25.48 -7.65
CA LYS A 133 -21.52 26.92 -7.69
C LYS A 133 -20.03 27.16 -7.58
N PRO A 134 -19.50 28.24 -8.19
CA PRO A 134 -18.10 28.59 -8.07
C PRO A 134 -17.69 28.91 -6.63
N VAL A 135 -16.51 28.43 -6.21
CA VAL A 135 -15.94 28.73 -4.88
C VAL A 135 -14.99 29.92 -4.96
N VAL A 136 -15.37 31.04 -4.35
CA VAL A 136 -14.61 32.31 -4.37
C VAL A 136 -13.69 32.39 -3.15
N GLY A 137 -12.46 32.87 -3.31
CA GLY A 137 -11.56 33.09 -2.17
C GLY A 137 -10.78 31.85 -1.70
N ALA A 138 -10.90 30.71 -2.39
CA ALA A 138 -10.12 29.52 -2.09
C ALA A 138 -8.66 29.72 -2.51
N LYS A 139 -7.72 29.32 -1.64
CA LYS A 139 -6.28 29.40 -1.87
C LYS A 139 -5.80 28.08 -2.47
N ALA A 140 -5.34 28.10 -3.71
CA ALA A 140 -4.73 26.96 -4.39
C ALA A 140 -3.21 27.14 -4.44
N PHE A 141 -2.44 26.15 -3.99
CA PHE A 141 -0.98 26.28 -3.87
C PHE A 141 -0.26 24.94 -3.91
N LEU A 142 1.02 24.98 -4.33
CA LEU A 142 1.90 23.83 -4.21
C LEU A 142 2.46 23.78 -2.79
N PRO A 143 2.51 22.59 -2.16
CA PRO A 143 3.18 22.41 -0.89
C PRO A 143 4.69 22.65 -1.09
N SER A 144 5.13 23.89 -0.91
CA SER A 144 6.45 24.38 -1.29
C SER A 144 7.15 25.03 -0.09
N GLY A 145 7.44 24.22 0.94
CA GLY A 145 8.19 24.68 2.09
C GLY A 145 7.79 24.03 3.41
N PHE A 146 7.58 24.88 4.42
CA PHE A 146 7.13 24.50 5.75
C PHE A 146 5.60 24.44 5.76
N ASN A 147 5.04 23.43 6.41
CA ASN A 147 3.72 23.49 7.07
C ASN A 147 2.48 23.49 6.19
N TYR A 148 2.61 23.23 4.88
CA TYR A 148 1.45 23.14 3.98
C TYR A 148 0.58 24.42 3.96
N GLU A 149 1.19 25.59 4.17
CA GLU A 149 0.51 26.89 4.07
C GLU A 149 0.92 27.65 2.80
N PRO A 150 0.01 28.42 2.17
CA PRO A 150 0.31 29.18 0.96
C PRO A 150 1.16 30.42 1.27
N ILE A 151 2.24 30.61 0.52
CA ILE A 151 2.98 31.87 0.49
C ILE A 151 2.41 32.72 -0.64
N ALA A 152 1.75 33.83 -0.28
CA ALA A 152 1.08 34.70 -1.24
C ALA A 152 2.01 35.12 -2.38
N GLY A 153 1.60 34.82 -3.62
CA GLY A 153 2.37 35.16 -4.83
C GLY A 153 3.57 34.27 -5.14
N VAL A 154 3.78 33.19 -4.38
CA VAL A 154 4.79 32.15 -4.64
C VAL A 154 4.07 30.83 -4.84
N LEU A 155 3.99 30.35 -6.09
CA LEU A 155 3.37 29.06 -6.44
C LEU A 155 1.96 28.89 -5.84
N SER A 156 1.23 30.00 -5.76
CA SER A 156 -0.08 30.09 -5.13
C SER A 156 -0.99 31.06 -5.88
N ALA A 157 -2.30 30.87 -5.74
CA ALA A 157 -3.32 31.76 -6.26
C ALA A 157 -4.59 31.67 -5.40
N THR A 158 -5.43 32.70 -5.49
CA THR A 158 -6.77 32.71 -4.89
C THR A 158 -7.82 32.68 -6.00
N THR A 159 -8.90 31.93 -5.82
CA THR A 159 -9.98 31.91 -6.80
C THR A 159 -10.71 33.25 -6.89
N ASP A 160 -10.99 33.66 -8.12
CA ASP A 160 -11.80 34.84 -8.43
C ASP A 160 -13.31 34.58 -8.24
N ALA A 161 -14.14 35.57 -8.57
CA ALA A 161 -15.61 35.49 -8.48
C ALA A 161 -16.23 34.37 -9.34
N LYS A 162 -15.49 33.81 -10.30
CA LYS A 162 -15.90 32.68 -11.15
C LYS A 162 -15.34 31.36 -10.65
N GLY A 163 -14.76 31.33 -9.45
CA GLY A 163 -14.11 30.15 -8.87
C GLY A 163 -12.84 29.76 -9.61
N VAL A 164 -12.21 30.68 -10.35
CA VAL A 164 -11.02 30.37 -11.15
C VAL A 164 -9.76 30.88 -10.46
N PHE A 165 -8.77 30.00 -10.26
CA PHE A 165 -7.43 30.40 -9.85
C PHE A 165 -6.43 30.25 -11.01
N ARG A 166 -5.33 31.02 -10.96
CA ARG A 166 -4.24 30.98 -11.94
C ARG A 166 -2.90 31.08 -11.24
N ILE A 167 -2.17 29.98 -11.13
CA ILE A 167 -0.80 29.96 -10.62
C ILE A 167 0.13 30.18 -11.82
N SER A 168 0.52 31.44 -12.06
CA SER A 168 1.20 31.86 -13.30
C SER A 168 2.73 31.85 -13.24
N ASP A 169 3.29 31.50 -12.09
CA ASP A 169 4.72 31.52 -11.78
C ASP A 169 5.29 30.10 -11.64
N MET A 170 4.70 29.13 -12.34
CA MET A 170 5.15 27.74 -12.29
C MET A 170 6.22 27.45 -13.32
N LYS A 171 7.14 26.53 -13.00
CA LYS A 171 8.04 25.96 -14.00
C LYS A 171 7.22 25.12 -14.99
N PRO A 172 7.39 25.28 -16.32
CA PRO A 172 6.85 24.35 -17.30
C PRO A 172 7.29 22.93 -16.96
N TRP A 173 6.31 22.03 -16.85
CA TRP A 173 6.57 20.68 -16.41
C TRP A 173 5.69 19.70 -17.17
N ARG A 174 6.30 18.62 -17.63
CA ARG A 174 5.62 17.42 -18.09
C ARG A 174 6.42 16.25 -17.54
N PRO A 175 5.77 15.12 -17.21
CA PRO A 175 6.48 13.92 -16.84
C PRO A 175 7.35 13.49 -18.04
N ASP A 176 8.67 13.49 -17.86
CA ASP A 176 9.62 13.05 -18.88
C ASP A 176 9.58 11.53 -19.05
N ASN A 177 9.07 10.82 -18.03
CA ASN A 177 8.90 9.37 -18.03
C ASN A 177 7.53 8.98 -17.44
N PRO A 178 6.90 7.89 -17.92
CA PRO A 178 5.59 7.41 -17.45
C PRO A 178 5.57 6.91 -15.98
N GLY A 179 6.71 6.89 -15.29
CA GLY A 179 6.82 6.61 -13.84
C GLY A 179 6.99 7.86 -12.97
N GLN A 180 7.14 9.04 -13.57
CA GLN A 180 7.28 10.29 -12.83
C GLN A 180 5.93 10.64 -12.20
N ARG A 181 5.94 10.93 -10.90
CA ARG A 181 4.72 11.12 -10.10
C ARG A 181 3.96 12.36 -10.54
N ARG A 182 2.62 12.29 -10.41
CA ARG A 182 1.75 13.47 -10.42
C ARG A 182 2.19 14.44 -9.33
N MET A 183 2.01 15.74 -9.56
CA MET A 183 2.26 16.76 -8.54
C MET A 183 0.99 17.02 -7.74
N ASN A 184 1.14 17.20 -6.43
CA ASN A 184 0.03 17.54 -5.55
C ASN A 184 -0.21 19.06 -5.56
N LEU A 185 -1.48 19.43 -5.55
CA LEU A 185 -1.98 20.78 -5.34
C LEU A 185 -2.90 20.75 -4.12
N LEU A 186 -2.67 21.66 -3.18
CA LEU A 186 -3.54 21.85 -2.03
C LEU A 186 -4.49 23.02 -2.28
N ILE A 187 -5.72 22.86 -1.80
CA ILE A 187 -6.77 23.86 -1.90
C ILE A 187 -7.38 24.07 -0.51
N ASP A 188 -7.30 25.30 -0.04
CA ASP A 188 -7.84 25.73 1.25
C ASP A 188 -8.97 26.72 1.07
N HIS A 189 -10.05 26.50 1.82
CA HIS A 189 -11.17 27.42 1.92
C HIS A 189 -11.80 27.27 3.31
N PRO A 190 -12.21 28.37 3.98
CA PRO A 190 -12.80 28.28 5.31
C PRO A 190 -14.06 27.39 5.35
N ASP A 191 -14.90 27.44 4.31
CA ASP A 191 -16.19 26.72 4.28
C ASP A 191 -16.14 25.28 3.72
N PHE A 192 -14.98 24.81 3.24
CA PHE A 192 -14.85 23.47 2.63
C PHE A 192 -13.74 22.67 3.33
N ALA A 193 -13.72 21.35 3.12
CA ALA A 193 -12.59 20.53 3.55
C ALA A 193 -11.32 20.89 2.77
N ARG A 194 -10.17 20.93 3.45
CA ARG A 194 -8.85 21.04 2.81
C ARG A 194 -8.73 19.89 1.80
N THR A 195 -8.60 20.25 0.53
CA THR A 195 -8.65 19.30 -0.57
C THR A 195 -7.26 19.16 -1.20
N SER A 196 -6.79 17.93 -1.36
CA SER A 196 -5.60 17.62 -2.14
C SER A 196 -6.01 17.06 -3.50
N THR A 197 -5.54 17.67 -4.57
CA THR A 197 -5.74 17.18 -5.94
C THR A 197 -4.40 16.98 -6.64
N MET A 198 -4.41 16.25 -7.75
CA MET A 198 -3.22 15.94 -8.52
C MET A 198 -3.30 16.52 -9.92
N PHE A 199 -2.15 16.93 -10.46
CA PHE A 199 -2.03 17.39 -11.84
C PHE A 199 -0.84 16.74 -12.54
N GLU A 200 -0.91 16.68 -13.87
CA GLU A 200 -0.04 15.87 -14.73
C GLU A 200 0.86 16.72 -15.63
N SER A 201 0.59 18.01 -15.78
CA SER A 201 1.48 18.91 -16.52
C SER A 201 1.25 20.37 -16.15
N VAL A 202 2.19 21.23 -16.56
CA VAL A 202 2.07 22.69 -16.54
C VAL A 202 2.54 23.19 -17.91
N PRO A 203 1.66 23.86 -18.69
CA PRO A 203 0.31 24.29 -18.34
C PRO A 203 -0.73 23.17 -18.36
N GLN A 204 -1.76 23.29 -17.52
CA GLN A 204 -2.94 22.41 -17.47
C GLN A 204 -4.16 23.20 -16.95
N VAL A 205 -5.36 22.74 -17.31
CA VAL A 205 -6.63 23.21 -16.73
C VAL A 205 -7.21 22.11 -15.87
N LEU A 206 -7.48 22.43 -14.60
CA LEU A 206 -8.10 21.54 -13.63
C LEU A 206 -9.57 21.91 -13.43
N ARG A 207 -10.39 20.90 -13.15
CA ARG A 207 -11.76 21.06 -12.64
C ARG A 207 -11.83 20.27 -11.35
N VAL A 208 -12.11 20.96 -10.24
CA VAL A 208 -12.10 20.35 -8.91
C VAL A 208 -13.39 20.73 -8.21
N GLN A 209 -14.12 19.73 -7.75
CA GLN A 209 -15.24 19.92 -6.86
C GLN A 209 -14.75 19.78 -5.43
N LEU A 210 -15.05 20.75 -4.57
CA LEU A 210 -14.73 20.68 -3.15
C LEU A 210 -15.90 20.03 -2.41
N ASP A 211 -15.58 19.20 -1.42
CA ASP A 211 -16.58 18.57 -0.57
C ASP A 211 -16.98 19.49 0.59
N SER A 212 -18.25 19.39 1.00
CA SER A 212 -18.67 19.92 2.30
C SER A 212 -17.80 19.29 3.40
N PRO A 213 -17.32 20.06 4.38
CA PRO A 213 -16.46 19.51 5.40
C PRO A 213 -17.24 18.57 6.31
N ALA A 214 -16.60 17.48 6.73
CA ALA A 214 -16.94 16.83 7.99
C ALA A 214 -16.31 17.65 9.13
N ILE A 215 -17.11 18.06 10.10
CA ILE A 215 -16.64 18.85 11.24
C ILE A 215 -16.39 17.90 12.41
N VAL A 216 -15.14 17.74 12.83
CA VAL A 216 -14.81 16.94 14.02
C VAL A 216 -14.35 17.87 15.13
N THR A 217 -15.04 17.81 16.27
CA THR A 217 -14.76 18.64 17.44
C THR A 217 -14.40 17.79 18.64
N GLY A 218 -13.59 18.34 19.53
CA GLY A 218 -13.21 17.70 20.78
C GLY A 218 -12.45 18.66 21.68
N ARG A 219 -11.84 18.11 22.74
CA ARG A 219 -10.99 18.85 23.68
C ARG A 219 -9.69 18.10 23.92
N VAL A 220 -8.63 18.82 24.24
CA VAL A 220 -7.38 18.24 24.72
C VAL A 220 -7.12 18.67 26.15
N VAL A 221 -6.79 17.68 27.00
CA VAL A 221 -6.57 17.87 28.44
C VAL A 221 -5.20 17.30 28.81
N ASP A 222 -4.39 18.08 29.53
CA ASP A 222 -3.18 17.56 30.19
C ASP A 222 -3.62 16.74 31.40
N ALA A 223 -3.53 15.41 31.28
CA ALA A 223 -3.97 14.49 32.32
C ALA A 223 -3.12 14.57 33.59
N VAL A 224 -1.91 15.15 33.52
CA VAL A 224 -1.03 15.32 34.69
C VAL A 224 -1.47 16.52 35.53
N THR A 225 -1.87 17.61 34.89
CA THR A 225 -2.27 18.86 35.57
C THR A 225 -3.79 19.01 35.68
N ASN A 226 -4.55 18.18 34.98
CA ASN A 226 -6.00 18.25 34.80
C ASN A 226 -6.49 19.60 34.28
N LYS A 227 -5.65 20.28 33.47
CA LYS A 227 -5.96 21.56 32.83
C LYS A 227 -6.15 21.35 31.32
N PRO A 228 -6.95 22.19 30.66
CA PRO A 228 -6.97 22.21 29.20
C PRO A 228 -5.58 22.52 28.65
N ALA A 229 -5.20 21.78 27.61
CA ALA A 229 -3.97 22.05 26.88
C ALA A 229 -4.30 23.08 25.78
N VAL A 230 -3.75 24.29 25.94
CA VAL A 230 -4.06 25.46 25.13
C VAL A 230 -3.01 25.66 24.05
N ASP A 231 -3.42 26.10 22.86
CA ASP A 231 -2.53 26.40 21.74
C ASP A 231 -1.61 25.22 21.35
N ILE A 232 -2.12 24.01 21.52
CA ILE A 232 -1.46 22.80 21.03
C ILE A 232 -2.07 22.33 19.72
N ILE A 233 -1.22 21.77 18.89
CA ILE A 233 -1.56 21.22 17.58
C ILE A 233 -2.40 19.96 17.76
N VAL A 234 -3.50 19.87 17.03
CA VAL A 234 -4.31 18.66 16.85
C VAL A 234 -4.25 18.27 15.39
N SER A 235 -3.88 17.03 15.13
CA SER A 235 -3.71 16.48 13.78
C SER A 235 -4.63 15.29 13.57
N ALA A 236 -5.07 15.13 12.32
CA ALA A 236 -5.90 14.03 11.87
C ALA A 236 -5.32 13.44 10.59
N GLN A 237 -5.17 12.11 10.56
CA GLN A 237 -4.74 11.36 9.39
C GLN A 237 -5.80 10.34 8.98
N GLY A 238 -6.17 10.39 7.71
CA GLY A 238 -7.07 9.44 7.06
C GLY A 238 -6.45 8.05 6.95
N VAL A 239 -7.28 7.04 7.21
CA VAL A 239 -6.91 5.63 7.26
C VAL A 239 -7.04 4.98 5.88
N ALA A 240 -8.04 5.37 5.08
CA ALA A 240 -8.30 4.77 3.77
C ALA A 240 -7.66 5.58 2.63
N ASP A 241 -7.96 6.88 2.57
CA ASP A 241 -7.67 7.71 1.41
C ASP A 241 -6.58 8.76 1.68
N SER A 242 -5.82 8.56 2.77
CA SER A 242 -4.71 9.45 3.18
C SER A 242 -5.12 10.91 3.38
N GLY A 243 -6.37 11.15 3.81
CA GLY A 243 -6.82 12.49 4.21
C GLY A 243 -5.93 13.10 5.28
N TRP A 244 -5.88 14.43 5.36
CA TRP A 244 -5.10 15.15 6.38
C TRP A 244 -5.83 16.40 6.82
N GLY A 245 -5.83 16.66 8.12
CA GLY A 245 -6.35 17.90 8.69
C GLY A 245 -5.63 18.25 9.98
N GLN A 246 -5.47 19.54 10.23
CA GLN A 246 -4.79 20.05 11.43
C GLN A 246 -5.48 21.32 11.91
N THR A 247 -5.39 21.57 13.21
CA THR A 247 -5.94 22.74 13.88
C THR A 247 -5.19 22.98 15.19
N ARG A 248 -5.50 24.06 15.90
CA ARG A 248 -4.98 24.32 17.24
C ARG A 248 -6.12 24.41 18.25
N THR A 249 -5.79 24.08 19.49
CA THR A 249 -6.72 24.20 20.61
C THR A 249 -6.87 25.65 21.06
N ASP A 250 -8.09 26.03 21.44
CA ASP A 250 -8.38 27.35 22.04
C ASP A 250 -7.99 27.42 23.53
N ALA A 251 -8.36 28.52 24.20
CA ALA A 251 -8.10 28.75 25.63
C ALA A 251 -8.79 27.73 26.57
N ASP A 252 -9.83 27.04 26.10
CA ASP A 252 -10.52 25.97 26.81
C ASP A 252 -9.97 24.57 26.44
N GLY A 253 -8.96 24.51 25.58
CA GLY A 253 -8.42 23.27 25.03
C GLY A 253 -9.29 22.65 23.93
N LYS A 254 -10.31 23.35 23.42
CA LYS A 254 -11.22 22.83 22.40
C LYS A 254 -10.62 22.99 21.01
N TYR A 255 -10.96 22.09 20.10
CA TYR A 255 -10.51 22.14 18.72
C TYR A 255 -11.64 21.82 17.74
N GLU A 256 -11.48 22.30 16.50
CA GLU A 256 -12.34 21.99 15.37
C GLU A 256 -11.49 21.61 14.16
N LEU A 257 -11.72 20.41 13.63
CA LEU A 257 -11.10 19.89 12.41
C LEU A 257 -12.12 19.86 11.27
N ARG A 258 -11.68 20.26 10.07
CA ARG A 258 -12.48 20.24 8.83
C ARG A 258 -11.89 19.21 7.89
N LEU A 259 -12.56 18.07 7.76
CA LEU A 259 -12.00 16.86 7.14
C LEU A 259 -12.81 16.46 5.90
N THR A 260 -12.14 15.81 4.94
CA THR A 260 -12.81 15.11 3.84
C THR A 260 -13.44 13.80 4.34
N ALA A 261 -14.20 13.10 3.49
CA ALA A 261 -14.70 11.77 3.81
C ALA A 261 -13.54 10.78 4.04
N ASP A 262 -13.41 10.23 5.25
CA ASP A 262 -12.49 9.13 5.58
C ASP A 262 -12.82 8.60 7.00
N ARG A 263 -12.01 7.67 7.50
CA ARG A 263 -11.83 7.39 8.92
C ARG A 263 -10.51 7.99 9.37
N TYR A 264 -10.49 8.70 10.48
CA TYR A 264 -9.33 9.45 10.94
C TYR A 264 -8.79 8.99 12.28
N ASN A 265 -7.46 8.89 12.36
CA ASN A 265 -6.76 8.90 13.63
C ASN A 265 -6.47 10.33 14.03
N ILE A 266 -6.86 10.73 15.23
CA ILE A 266 -6.75 12.10 15.72
C ILE A 266 -5.87 12.13 16.96
N TRP A 267 -4.83 12.96 16.96
CA TRP A 267 -3.91 13.11 18.09
C TRP A 267 -3.52 14.57 18.30
N ALA A 268 -2.96 14.86 19.46
CA ALA A 268 -2.39 16.16 19.74
C ALA A 268 -0.89 16.08 20.04
N GLU A 269 -0.18 17.20 19.90
CA GLU A 269 1.27 17.30 20.09
C GLU A 269 1.58 18.33 21.17
N MET A 270 2.31 17.90 22.20
CA MET A 270 2.69 18.74 23.33
C MET A 270 4.04 18.25 23.86
N ASP A 271 4.91 19.19 24.19
CA ASP A 271 6.22 18.88 24.77
C ASP A 271 6.08 18.09 26.08
N GLU A 272 6.98 17.14 26.29
CA GLU A 272 7.05 16.29 27.49
C GLU A 272 5.77 15.49 27.81
N ARG A 273 4.82 15.45 26.88
CA ARG A 273 3.61 14.64 26.96
C ARG A 273 3.47 13.78 25.72
N ILE A 274 2.55 12.84 25.78
CA ILE A 274 2.12 12.09 24.61
C ILE A 274 0.60 11.92 24.65
N ALA A 275 -0.04 12.04 23.49
CA ALA A 275 -1.49 11.85 23.38
C ALA A 275 -1.87 10.38 23.52
N ILE A 276 -3.03 10.12 24.11
CA ILE A 276 -3.84 8.94 23.78
C ILE A 276 -4.75 9.38 22.63
N ALA A 277 -4.50 8.86 21.43
CA ALA A 277 -5.20 9.26 20.21
C ALA A 277 -6.63 8.72 20.16
N VAL A 278 -7.49 9.39 19.38
CA VAL A 278 -8.80 8.87 18.99
C VAL A 278 -8.63 8.07 17.70
N ASP A 279 -8.99 6.79 17.72
CA ASP A 279 -8.79 5.88 16.59
C ASP A 279 -10.00 5.87 15.63
N SER A 280 -9.73 5.93 14.32
CA SER A 280 -10.66 5.60 13.24
C SER A 280 -12.02 6.31 13.27
N VAL A 281 -12.03 7.59 13.67
CA VAL A 281 -13.22 8.45 13.70
C VAL A 281 -13.77 8.60 12.29
N LYS A 282 -15.01 8.15 12.07
CA LYS A 282 -15.67 8.31 10.77
C LYS A 282 -16.03 9.77 10.55
N ALA A 283 -15.46 10.37 9.51
CA ALA A 283 -15.77 11.72 9.05
C ALA A 283 -16.65 11.61 7.80
N THR A 284 -17.89 12.11 7.88
CA THR A 284 -18.83 12.12 6.76
C THR A 284 -19.10 13.57 6.33
N PRO A 285 -18.92 13.91 5.04
CA PRO A 285 -19.16 15.26 4.52
C PRO A 285 -20.50 15.85 4.95
N GLY A 286 -20.48 17.10 5.44
CA GLY A 286 -21.67 17.82 5.89
C GLY A 286 -22.20 17.39 7.27
N GLN A 287 -21.54 16.45 7.95
CA GLN A 287 -21.88 16.04 9.32
C GLN A 287 -20.88 16.60 10.33
N ALA A 288 -21.39 16.85 11.54
CA ALA A 288 -20.58 17.17 12.70
C ALA A 288 -20.46 15.96 13.63
N VAL A 289 -19.26 15.71 14.15
CA VAL A 289 -18.96 14.64 15.09
C VAL A 289 -18.22 15.23 16.28
N VAL A 290 -18.71 14.94 17.48
CA VAL A 290 -17.99 15.24 18.73
C VAL A 290 -17.27 13.98 19.17
N VAL A 291 -15.96 14.07 19.38
CA VAL A 291 -15.16 12.96 19.90
C VAL A 291 -14.82 13.20 21.37
N GLY A 292 -14.46 12.13 22.09
CA GLY A 292 -13.99 12.24 23.47
C GLY A 292 -12.70 13.03 23.60
N ASP A 293 -12.39 13.44 24.82
CA ASP A 293 -11.19 14.22 25.13
C ASP A 293 -9.91 13.45 24.76
N ILE A 294 -9.02 14.12 24.05
CA ILE A 294 -7.63 13.65 23.88
C ILE A 294 -6.90 13.93 25.17
N ARG A 295 -6.38 12.87 25.80
CA ARG A 295 -5.63 12.98 27.06
C ARG A 295 -4.14 13.02 26.77
N MET A 296 -3.48 14.11 27.18
CA MET A 296 -2.03 14.24 27.14
C MET A 296 -1.46 13.67 28.44
N VAL A 297 -0.86 12.48 28.37
CA VAL A 297 -0.30 11.78 29.53
C VAL A 297 1.21 11.96 29.58
N ARG A 298 1.85 11.53 30.68
CA ARG A 298 3.31 11.59 30.80
C ARG A 298 3.96 10.67 29.75
N GLY A 299 3.38 9.52 29.49
CA GLY A 299 3.93 8.47 28.66
C GLY A 299 5.07 7.72 29.34
N ALA A 300 5.41 6.56 28.79
CA ALA A 300 6.62 5.83 29.13
C ALA A 300 7.79 6.28 28.25
N ILE A 301 9.01 6.01 28.70
CA ILE A 301 10.24 6.20 27.94
C ILE A 301 10.83 4.84 27.60
N VAL A 302 10.93 4.55 26.31
CA VAL A 302 11.68 3.40 25.80
C VAL A 302 13.02 3.90 25.28
N TYR A 303 14.11 3.38 25.83
CA TYR A 303 15.46 3.68 25.36
C TYR A 303 16.20 2.39 25.00
N GLY A 304 17.29 2.51 24.26
CA GLY A 304 18.10 1.36 23.93
C GLY A 304 19.09 1.67 22.83
N ASN A 305 19.54 0.62 22.14
CA ASN A 305 20.53 0.71 21.08
C ASN A 305 20.05 -0.03 19.84
N VAL A 306 20.30 0.55 18.68
CA VAL A 306 20.22 -0.13 17.39
C VAL A 306 21.64 -0.59 17.06
N GLY A 307 21.90 -1.89 17.26
CA GLY A 307 23.13 -2.52 16.82
C GLY A 307 23.14 -2.56 15.30
N VAL A 308 24.09 -1.87 14.67
CA VAL A 308 24.27 -1.94 13.22
C VAL A 308 25.76 -2.09 12.95
N GLY A 309 26.13 -3.01 12.06
CA GLY A 309 27.50 -3.12 11.54
C GLY A 309 27.86 -2.01 10.53
N GLY A 310 27.33 -0.78 10.68
CA GLY A 310 27.47 0.33 9.74
C GLY A 310 27.02 1.68 10.33
N GLU A 311 27.04 2.76 9.53
CA GLU A 311 26.67 4.12 9.97
C GLU A 311 25.18 4.20 10.40
N THR A 312 24.95 4.43 11.70
CA THR A 312 23.62 4.46 12.34
C THR A 312 22.92 5.82 12.24
N GLY A 313 23.65 6.88 11.90
CA GLY A 313 23.23 8.27 12.08
C GLY A 313 22.03 8.74 11.26
N ASN A 314 21.48 7.91 10.36
CA ASN A 314 20.29 8.21 9.56
C ASN A 314 19.09 7.28 9.84
N MET A 315 19.18 6.44 10.87
CA MET A 315 18.09 5.56 11.26
C MET A 315 17.11 6.25 12.22
N TYR A 316 15.88 5.74 12.25
CA TYR A 316 14.84 6.16 13.19
C TYR A 316 14.24 4.93 13.85
N VAL A 317 13.95 5.03 15.15
CA VAL A 317 13.05 4.10 15.82
C VAL A 317 11.68 4.75 15.88
N ALA A 318 10.68 4.06 15.36
CA ALA A 318 9.31 4.51 15.29
C ALA A 318 8.41 3.58 16.07
N HIS A 319 7.23 4.07 16.45
CA HIS A 319 6.22 3.24 17.07
C HIS A 319 4.82 3.48 16.51
N TYR A 320 4.02 2.43 16.57
CA TYR A 320 2.57 2.48 16.62
C TYR A 320 2.10 2.07 18.02
N GLY A 321 0.96 2.58 18.47
CA GLY A 321 0.39 2.29 19.77
C GLY A 321 -0.77 3.23 20.08
N PRO A 322 -1.18 3.38 21.35
CA PRO A 322 -2.29 4.26 21.73
C PRO A 322 -2.11 5.72 21.31
N ALA A 323 -0.87 6.20 21.18
CA ALA A 323 -0.58 7.54 20.65
C ALA A 323 -0.72 7.67 19.13
N ARG A 324 -0.58 6.55 18.42
CA ARG A 324 -0.45 6.44 16.96
C ARG A 324 -1.04 5.10 16.51
N PRO A 325 -2.37 4.99 16.39
CA PRO A 325 -3.03 3.71 16.14
C PRO A 325 -2.61 3.09 14.80
N ARG A 326 -2.51 1.75 14.75
CA ARG A 326 -2.10 0.98 13.54
C ARG A 326 -3.16 0.92 12.45
N SER A 327 -4.32 1.49 12.68
CA SER A 327 -5.32 1.74 11.65
C SER A 327 -4.76 2.71 10.58
N GLY A 328 -3.91 3.67 10.96
CA GLY A 328 -3.30 4.66 10.06
C GLY A 328 -1.81 4.44 9.82
N ALA A 329 -1.18 5.39 9.11
CA ALA A 329 0.25 5.37 8.77
C ALA A 329 1.11 6.34 9.61
N ALA A 330 0.49 7.19 10.42
CA ALA A 330 1.18 8.15 11.27
C ALA A 330 1.88 7.43 12.41
N VAL A 331 3.13 7.79 12.64
CA VAL A 331 3.96 7.26 13.71
C VAL A 331 4.64 8.38 14.46
N THR A 332 4.99 8.15 15.72
CA THR A 332 5.99 8.97 16.41
C THR A 332 7.30 8.23 16.29
N SER A 333 8.37 8.98 16.03
CA SER A 333 9.70 8.41 15.89
C SER A 333 10.74 9.28 16.55
N THR A 334 11.85 8.66 16.91
CA THR A 334 13.06 9.34 17.33
C THR A 334 14.20 8.95 16.40
N LYS A 335 15.08 9.91 16.13
CA LYS A 335 16.32 9.65 15.42
C LYS A 335 17.24 8.78 16.31
N VAL A 336 17.92 7.82 15.68
CA VAL A 336 19.01 7.06 16.31
C VAL A 336 20.26 7.93 16.31
N GLN A 337 20.90 8.03 17.47
CA GLN A 337 22.12 8.81 17.66
C GLN A 337 23.31 8.12 16.97
N ALA A 338 24.42 8.87 16.81
CA ALA A 338 25.62 8.35 16.15
C ALA A 338 26.26 7.14 16.88
N ASP A 339 26.07 7.03 18.19
CA ASP A 339 26.50 5.88 19.00
C ASP A 339 25.54 4.68 18.93
N GLY A 340 24.47 4.79 18.14
CA GLY A 340 23.42 3.78 18.01
C GLY A 340 22.32 3.88 19.07
N SER A 341 22.43 4.78 20.05
CA SER A 341 21.43 4.92 21.10
C SER A 341 20.17 5.63 20.60
N TYR A 342 19.03 5.41 21.25
CA TYR A 342 17.80 6.13 21.00
C TYR A 342 16.97 6.28 22.28
N ARG A 343 16.06 7.26 22.28
CA ARG A 343 15.10 7.51 23.36
C ARG A 343 13.75 7.94 22.80
N LEU A 344 12.74 7.11 22.97
CA LEU A 344 11.40 7.30 22.41
C LEU A 344 10.36 7.38 23.53
N ARG A 345 9.51 8.42 23.51
CA ARG A 345 8.33 8.50 24.37
C ARG A 345 7.17 7.78 23.70
N VAL A 346 6.45 6.95 24.45
CA VAL A 346 5.30 6.17 23.98
C VAL A 346 4.13 6.32 24.96
N ALA A 347 2.88 6.21 24.48
CA ALA A 347 1.72 6.26 25.38
C ALA A 347 1.58 4.94 26.16
N PRO A 348 0.97 4.96 27.36
CA PRO A 348 0.70 3.74 28.12
C PRO A 348 -0.15 2.75 27.34
N GLY A 349 0.16 1.46 27.45
CA GLY A 349 -0.46 0.34 26.73
C GLY A 349 0.51 -0.34 25.74
N MET A 350 -0.05 -1.14 24.85
CA MET A 350 0.72 -1.92 23.87
C MET A 350 1.27 -1.04 22.75
N ASN A 351 2.59 -0.99 22.61
CA ASN A 351 3.31 -0.24 21.58
C ASN A 351 4.15 -1.18 20.72
N TYR A 352 3.96 -1.11 19.39
CA TYR A 352 4.78 -1.78 18.40
C TYR A 352 5.89 -0.85 17.92
N LEU A 353 7.13 -1.11 18.35
CA LEU A 353 8.32 -0.36 17.99
C LEU A 353 9.06 -1.05 16.84
N TYR A 354 9.65 -0.26 15.94
CA TYR A 354 10.42 -0.78 14.81
C TYR A 354 11.48 0.22 14.34
N VAL A 355 12.51 -0.31 13.66
CA VAL A 355 13.53 0.52 13.00
C VAL A 355 13.06 0.85 11.58
N MET A 356 12.92 2.14 11.27
CA MET A 356 12.60 2.60 9.92
C MET A 356 13.73 2.25 8.95
N GLY A 357 13.39 1.65 7.80
CA GLY A 357 14.37 1.16 6.81
C GLY A 357 14.72 -0.33 6.94
N GLY A 358 14.10 -1.05 7.88
CA GLY A 358 14.40 -2.44 8.17
C GLY A 358 15.48 -2.55 9.25
N GLY A 359 15.36 -3.52 10.16
CA GLY A 359 16.27 -3.62 11.31
C GLY A 359 15.68 -4.30 12.55
N GLY A 360 14.41 -4.72 12.48
CA GLY A 360 13.73 -5.43 13.56
C GLY A 360 12.51 -4.67 14.07
N SER A 361 11.68 -5.38 14.83
CA SER A 361 10.54 -4.81 15.53
C SER A 361 10.25 -5.57 16.82
N ILE A 362 9.67 -4.90 17.79
CA ILE A 362 9.28 -5.44 19.10
C ILE A 362 7.95 -4.84 19.52
N THR A 363 7.13 -5.59 20.25
CA THR A 363 5.97 -5.01 20.93
C THR A 363 6.26 -4.96 22.43
N VAL A 364 5.94 -3.84 23.06
CA VAL A 364 6.12 -3.62 24.51
C VAL A 364 4.81 -3.14 25.10
N ASP A 365 4.43 -3.65 26.26
CA ASP A 365 3.39 -3.03 27.08
C ASP A 365 4.07 -2.13 28.10
N VAL A 366 3.55 -0.93 28.31
CA VAL A 366 4.16 0.04 29.22
C VAL A 366 3.09 0.80 29.99
N THR A 367 3.42 1.17 31.22
CA THR A 367 2.57 1.98 32.09
C THR A 367 2.98 3.46 32.08
N ASP A 368 2.09 4.36 32.53
CA ASP A 368 2.38 5.80 32.51
C ASP A 368 3.57 6.16 33.42
N GLY A 369 4.57 6.83 32.86
CA GLY A 369 5.81 7.17 33.56
C GLY A 369 6.83 6.04 33.68
N GLU A 370 6.60 4.86 33.08
CA GLU A 370 7.57 3.77 33.07
C GLU A 370 8.81 4.08 32.22
N GLU A 371 9.94 3.48 32.58
CA GLU A 371 11.13 3.44 31.74
C GLU A 371 11.48 1.99 31.36
N LEU A 372 11.73 1.75 30.08
CA LEU A 372 11.99 0.43 29.51
C LEU A 372 13.21 0.45 28.59
N VAL A 373 13.98 -0.64 28.59
CA VAL A 373 15.08 -0.85 27.63
C VAL A 373 14.67 -1.80 26.51
N ALA A 374 14.85 -1.38 25.26
CA ALA A 374 14.63 -2.22 24.08
C ALA A 374 15.77 -2.06 23.05
N HIS A 375 16.47 -3.15 22.73
CA HIS A 375 17.56 -3.15 21.76
C HIS A 375 17.10 -3.74 20.42
N PHE A 376 17.61 -3.19 19.31
CA PHE A 376 17.40 -3.74 17.98
C PHE A 376 18.72 -4.27 17.45
N MET A 377 18.77 -5.53 16.99
CA MET A 377 19.96 -6.12 16.36
C MET A 377 19.62 -6.61 14.95
N PRO A 378 20.56 -6.58 13.98
CA PRO A 378 20.27 -6.98 12.61
C PRO A 378 19.93 -8.47 12.58
N GLY A 379 18.77 -8.82 12.03
CA GLY A 379 18.32 -10.20 11.90
C GLY A 379 17.88 -10.89 13.21
N LYS A 380 17.89 -10.19 14.36
CA LYS A 380 17.35 -10.70 15.63
C LYS A 380 16.63 -9.59 16.39
N THR A 381 15.37 -9.81 16.73
CA THR A 381 14.73 -9.02 17.80
C THR A 381 15.32 -9.52 19.12
N VAL A 382 16.25 -8.76 19.70
CA VAL A 382 16.86 -9.11 20.99
C VAL A 382 16.19 -8.29 22.06
N TYR A 383 15.28 -8.94 22.80
CA TYR A 383 14.85 -8.48 24.11
C TYR A 383 16.07 -8.31 25.04
N MET A 384 15.99 -7.41 26.01
CA MET A 384 16.28 -7.69 27.43
C MET A 384 16.10 -6.43 28.30
N VAL A 385 15.13 -6.47 29.22
CA VAL A 385 15.42 -6.21 30.63
C VAL A 385 15.07 -7.48 31.39
N ASN A 386 16.07 -8.02 32.09
CA ASN A 386 15.94 -9.14 33.00
C ASN A 386 14.79 -8.93 33.98
N ASP A 387 13.70 -9.65 33.81
CA ASP A 387 13.08 -10.35 34.92
C ASP A 387 12.20 -11.45 34.33
N ALA A 388 12.51 -12.72 34.61
CA ALA A 388 11.56 -13.80 34.34
C ALA A 388 10.20 -13.52 35.00
N GLU A 389 10.21 -12.72 36.07
CA GLU A 389 9.06 -12.12 36.73
C GLU A 389 8.28 -11.17 35.82
N LYS A 390 8.95 -10.27 35.07
CA LYS A 390 8.31 -9.31 34.15
C LYS A 390 7.78 -9.99 32.90
N LYS A 391 8.46 -11.01 32.39
CA LYS A 391 7.89 -11.87 31.35
C LYS A 391 6.67 -12.62 31.88
N ARG A 392 6.75 -13.24 33.07
CA ARG A 392 5.59 -13.86 33.73
C ARG A 392 4.44 -12.86 33.96
N GLN A 393 4.74 -11.62 34.32
CA GLN A 393 3.73 -10.57 34.50
C GLN A 393 3.13 -10.13 33.16
N ALA A 394 3.93 -9.95 32.12
CA ALA A 394 3.45 -9.61 30.78
C ALA A 394 2.61 -10.75 30.18
N ASP A 395 3.05 -11.99 30.31
CA ASP A 395 2.32 -13.20 29.91
C ASP A 395 1.00 -13.29 30.71
N ALA A 396 1.02 -13.06 32.03
CA ALA A 396 -0.19 -13.06 32.86
C ALA A 396 -1.14 -11.89 32.54
N LEU A 397 -0.62 -10.71 32.19
CA LEU A 397 -1.42 -9.55 31.78
C LEU A 397 -2.05 -9.79 30.40
N LEU A 398 -1.30 -10.42 29.50
CA LEU A 398 -1.77 -10.86 28.18
C LEU A 398 -2.88 -11.90 28.34
N GLU A 399 -2.67 -12.93 29.17
CA GLU A 399 -3.70 -13.93 29.50
C GLU A 399 -4.95 -13.27 30.06
N ARG A 400 -4.81 -12.40 31.07
CA ARG A 400 -5.94 -11.66 31.63
C ARG A 400 -6.66 -10.83 30.58
N ARG A 401 -5.92 -10.15 29.71
CA ARG A 401 -6.52 -9.32 28.65
C ARG A 401 -7.25 -10.16 27.60
N ILE A 402 -6.72 -11.33 27.26
CA ILE A 402 -7.43 -12.30 26.43
C ILE A 402 -8.72 -12.71 27.13
N THR A 403 -8.67 -13.04 28.43
CA THR A 403 -9.87 -13.36 29.21
C THR A 403 -10.90 -12.22 29.22
N ASP A 404 -10.47 -10.99 29.50
CA ASP A 404 -11.36 -9.82 29.54
C ASP A 404 -11.96 -9.54 28.16
N MET A 405 -11.15 -9.60 27.10
CA MET A 405 -11.62 -9.41 25.72
C MET A 405 -12.60 -10.50 25.28
N VAL A 406 -12.38 -11.74 25.69
CA VAL A 406 -13.28 -12.87 25.42
C VAL A 406 -14.57 -12.75 26.21
N ALA A 407 -14.51 -12.25 27.45
CA ALA A 407 -15.70 -12.00 28.25
C ALA A 407 -16.55 -10.85 27.70
N ASP A 408 -15.90 -9.81 27.14
CA ASP A 408 -16.59 -8.64 26.58
C ASP A 408 -17.02 -8.82 25.12
N ALA A 409 -16.37 -9.71 24.38
CA ALA A 409 -16.70 -9.96 22.99
C ALA A 409 -18.04 -10.70 22.90
N VAL A 410 -19.00 -10.08 22.23
CA VAL A 410 -20.22 -10.76 21.79
C VAL A 410 -19.89 -11.44 20.45
N PRO A 411 -19.90 -12.78 20.36
CA PRO A 411 -19.71 -13.47 19.10
C PRO A 411 -20.68 -12.93 18.04
N SER A 412 -20.24 -12.83 16.79
CA SER A 412 -21.12 -12.30 15.73
C SER A 412 -22.28 -13.25 15.42
N ARG A 413 -22.22 -14.49 15.92
CA ARG A 413 -23.17 -15.58 15.67
C ARG A 413 -23.32 -16.45 16.91
N ASP A 414 -24.51 -17.01 17.11
CA ASP A 414 -24.76 -18.05 18.09
C ASP A 414 -24.29 -19.40 17.54
N ARG A 415 -23.24 -19.97 18.16
CA ARG A 415 -22.64 -21.27 17.79
C ARG A 415 -23.01 -22.39 18.77
N GLY A 416 -23.81 -22.09 19.80
CA GLY A 416 -24.11 -23.00 20.89
C GLY A 416 -23.01 -23.11 21.94
N ASP A 417 -23.20 -24.04 22.88
CA ASP A 417 -22.35 -24.24 24.07
C ASP A 417 -21.53 -25.54 23.93
N THR A 418 -20.58 -25.53 23.01
CA THR A 418 -19.63 -26.63 22.79
C THR A 418 -18.20 -26.10 22.84
N GLN A 419 -17.23 -26.97 23.14
CA GLN A 419 -15.81 -26.60 23.09
C GLN A 419 -15.40 -26.06 21.71
N VAL A 420 -15.99 -26.58 20.62
CA VAL A 420 -15.68 -26.15 19.26
C VAL A 420 -16.25 -24.77 18.99
N ALA A 421 -17.48 -24.49 19.42
CA ALA A 421 -18.09 -23.16 19.39
C ALA A 421 -17.24 -22.12 20.13
N GLU A 422 -16.80 -22.42 21.36
CA GLU A 422 -15.92 -21.55 22.15
C GLU A 422 -14.61 -21.23 21.42
N LEU A 423 -13.97 -22.25 20.81
CA LEU A 423 -12.72 -22.06 20.06
C LEU A 423 -12.94 -21.25 18.77
N LEU A 424 -14.09 -21.39 18.12
CA LEU A 424 -14.46 -20.59 16.94
C LEU A 424 -14.71 -19.12 17.31
N ASP A 425 -15.38 -18.88 18.43
CA ASP A 425 -15.59 -17.54 18.99
C ASP A 425 -14.24 -16.88 19.31
N LEU A 426 -13.33 -17.62 19.95
CA LEU A 426 -11.96 -17.16 20.22
C LEU A 426 -11.21 -16.78 18.94
N LEU A 427 -11.28 -17.61 17.89
CA LEU A 427 -10.66 -17.29 16.60
C LEU A 427 -11.28 -16.04 15.96
N GLU A 428 -12.57 -15.81 16.14
CA GLU A 428 -13.25 -14.60 15.66
C GLU A 428 -12.76 -13.35 16.40
N VAL A 429 -12.68 -13.42 17.73
CA VAL A 429 -12.13 -12.34 18.56
C VAL A 429 -10.68 -12.04 18.18
N PHE A 430 -9.86 -13.06 17.95
CA PHE A 430 -8.47 -12.88 17.56
C PHE A 430 -8.26 -12.33 16.14
N GLN A 431 -9.31 -12.14 15.34
CA GLN A 431 -9.18 -11.41 14.06
C GLN A 431 -8.92 -9.92 14.26
N GLU A 432 -9.13 -9.39 15.46
CA GLU A 432 -8.61 -8.09 15.83
C GLU A 432 -7.09 -8.08 15.65
N ARG A 433 -6.57 -7.06 14.96
CA ARG A 433 -5.20 -7.01 14.43
C ARG A 433 -4.10 -7.24 15.47
N GLU A 434 -4.41 -7.10 16.75
CA GLU A 434 -3.47 -7.28 17.85
C GLU A 434 -3.07 -8.75 18.06
N PHE A 435 -4.04 -9.68 17.98
CA PHE A 435 -3.85 -11.10 18.30
C PHE A 435 -3.76 -11.99 17.06
N LEU A 436 -4.15 -11.47 15.90
CA LEU A 436 -4.05 -12.18 14.64
C LEU A 436 -2.60 -12.61 14.37
N PHE A 437 -2.43 -13.91 14.10
CA PHE A 437 -1.12 -14.55 13.84
C PHE A 437 -0.17 -14.57 15.05
N LYS A 438 -0.68 -14.41 16.27
CA LYS A 438 0.07 -14.59 17.51
C LYS A 438 -0.08 -16.00 18.07
N GLU A 439 0.71 -16.31 19.09
CA GLU A 439 0.71 -17.64 19.71
C GLU A 439 -0.66 -18.06 20.24
N PRO A 440 -1.46 -17.20 20.91
CA PRO A 440 -2.81 -17.56 21.35
C PRO A 440 -3.70 -17.99 20.19
N TRP A 441 -3.70 -17.23 19.08
CA TRP A 441 -4.45 -17.58 17.88
C TRP A 441 -4.01 -18.93 17.28
N LEU A 442 -2.71 -19.17 17.19
CA LEU A 442 -2.18 -20.44 16.66
C LEU A 442 -2.45 -21.61 17.60
N GLN A 443 -2.41 -21.38 18.92
CA GLN A 443 -2.75 -22.36 19.94
C GLN A 443 -4.24 -22.71 19.85
N THR A 444 -5.15 -21.74 19.75
CA THR A 444 -6.59 -22.00 19.54
C THR A 444 -6.83 -22.79 18.26
N LEU A 445 -6.12 -22.49 17.17
CA LEU A 445 -6.22 -23.26 15.92
C LEU A 445 -5.73 -24.71 16.11
N ARG A 446 -4.70 -24.93 16.93
CA ARG A 446 -4.24 -26.27 17.31
C ARG A 446 -5.25 -27.00 18.18
N ASP A 447 -5.81 -26.33 19.19
CA ASP A 447 -6.79 -26.92 20.10
C ASP A 447 -8.05 -27.33 19.33
N LEU A 448 -8.46 -26.53 18.33
CA LEU A 448 -9.55 -26.84 17.41
C LEU A 448 -9.27 -28.11 16.57
N VAL A 449 -8.01 -28.32 16.18
CA VAL A 449 -7.57 -29.54 15.48
C VAL A 449 -7.51 -30.74 16.43
N ASP A 450 -7.10 -30.53 17.67
CA ASP A 450 -7.02 -31.56 18.70
C ASP A 450 -8.41 -32.09 19.11
N CYS A 451 -9.50 -31.34 18.89
CA CYS A 451 -10.88 -31.84 18.95
C CYS A 451 -11.19 -32.94 17.91
N GLY A 452 -10.37 -33.08 16.87
CA GLY A 452 -10.40 -34.18 15.93
C GLY A 452 -11.69 -34.28 15.08
N PRO A 453 -12.07 -35.49 14.64
CA PRO A 453 -13.25 -35.72 13.80
C PRO A 453 -14.57 -35.17 14.38
N ASP A 454 -14.70 -35.06 15.69
CA ASP A 454 -15.93 -34.61 16.34
C ASP A 454 -16.19 -33.11 16.11
N ALA A 455 -15.16 -32.31 15.79
CA ALA A 455 -15.31 -30.89 15.45
C ALA A 455 -15.88 -30.65 14.04
N VAL A 456 -15.75 -31.62 13.13
CA VAL A 456 -16.04 -31.43 11.70
C VAL A 456 -17.46 -30.94 11.40
N PRO A 457 -18.54 -31.40 12.06
CA PRO A 457 -19.88 -30.87 11.83
C PRO A 457 -20.01 -29.36 12.07
N GLU A 458 -19.41 -28.84 13.14
CA GLU A 458 -19.46 -27.43 13.50
C GLU A 458 -18.52 -26.60 12.61
N LEU A 459 -17.36 -27.14 12.22
CA LEU A 459 -16.47 -26.50 11.24
C LEU A 459 -17.16 -26.38 9.87
N ILE A 460 -17.95 -27.37 9.45
CA ILE A 460 -18.77 -27.31 8.23
C ILE A 460 -19.79 -26.16 8.35
N ALA A 461 -20.49 -26.06 9.48
CA ALA A 461 -21.46 -25.00 9.72
C ALA A 461 -20.81 -23.61 9.69
N GLU A 462 -19.66 -23.43 10.34
CA GLU A 462 -18.91 -22.16 10.30
C GLU A 462 -18.42 -21.85 8.89
N LEU A 463 -17.86 -22.82 8.17
CA LEU A 463 -17.42 -22.62 6.79
C LEU A 463 -18.58 -22.20 5.88
N ASP A 464 -19.76 -22.80 6.03
CA ASP A 464 -20.98 -22.45 5.30
C ASP A 464 -21.52 -21.05 5.68
N ALA A 465 -21.32 -20.60 6.92
CA ALA A 465 -21.84 -19.32 7.41
C ALA A 465 -20.88 -18.12 7.25
N THR A 466 -19.56 -18.36 7.19
CA THR A 466 -18.58 -17.27 7.35
C THR A 466 -18.37 -16.41 6.10
N GLU A 467 -18.17 -15.11 6.28
CA GLU A 467 -17.74 -14.21 5.20
C GLU A 467 -16.31 -13.68 5.46
N SER A 468 -15.69 -14.05 6.58
CA SER A 468 -14.37 -13.58 6.96
C SER A 468 -13.27 -14.27 6.16
N ASN A 469 -12.40 -13.46 5.53
CA ASN A 469 -11.17 -13.92 4.89
C ASN A 469 -10.32 -14.76 5.84
N ILE A 470 -10.18 -14.36 7.11
CA ILE A 470 -9.34 -15.08 8.06
C ILE A 470 -10.01 -16.39 8.49
N MET A 471 -11.33 -16.40 8.71
CA MET A 471 -12.03 -17.66 9.05
C MET A 471 -11.92 -18.68 7.93
N PHE A 472 -12.09 -18.30 6.66
CA PHE A 472 -11.90 -19.25 5.55
C PHE A 472 -10.51 -19.91 5.58
N ARG A 473 -9.46 -19.15 5.92
CA ARG A 473 -8.11 -19.72 6.07
C ARG A 473 -8.04 -20.68 7.26
N CYS A 474 -8.58 -20.27 8.41
CA CYS A 474 -8.58 -21.09 9.62
C CYS A 474 -9.32 -22.41 9.39
N MET A 475 -10.50 -22.37 8.75
CA MET A 475 -11.30 -23.55 8.46
C MET A 475 -10.59 -24.49 7.47
N GLY A 476 -10.05 -23.96 6.37
CA GLY A 476 -9.27 -24.75 5.41
C GLY A 476 -8.06 -25.42 6.08
N PHE A 477 -7.32 -24.69 6.91
CA PHE A 477 -6.19 -25.23 7.66
C PHE A 477 -6.62 -26.31 8.66
N ALA A 478 -7.62 -26.03 9.51
CA ALA A 478 -8.07 -26.95 10.56
C ALA A 478 -8.65 -28.25 9.99
N MET A 479 -9.52 -28.15 8.98
CA MET A 479 -10.09 -29.34 8.31
C MET A 479 -9.02 -30.20 7.64
N ARG A 480 -8.01 -29.57 7.00
CA ARG A 480 -6.84 -30.28 6.46
C ARG A 480 -6.07 -31.01 7.55
N ALA A 481 -5.83 -30.34 8.68
CA ALA A 481 -5.04 -30.89 9.77
C ALA A 481 -5.75 -32.03 10.52
N ILE A 482 -7.07 -31.95 10.67
CA ILE A 482 -7.91 -33.03 11.22
C ILE A 482 -7.90 -34.27 10.31
N GLY A 483 -7.88 -34.08 8.99
CA GLY A 483 -7.79 -35.19 8.03
C GLY A 483 -9.12 -35.92 7.78
N ASP A 484 -10.25 -35.35 8.16
CA ASP A 484 -11.57 -35.99 8.00
C ASP A 484 -12.25 -35.60 6.68
N ARG A 485 -12.47 -36.61 5.83
CA ARG A 485 -13.06 -36.45 4.49
C ARG A 485 -14.52 -36.01 4.49
N ARG A 486 -15.24 -36.06 5.63
CA ARG A 486 -16.60 -35.50 5.75
C ARG A 486 -16.64 -33.99 5.50
N ALA A 487 -15.51 -33.29 5.62
CA ALA A 487 -15.39 -31.85 5.36
C ALA A 487 -15.42 -31.47 3.87
N VAL A 488 -15.06 -32.40 2.96
CA VAL A 488 -14.85 -32.10 1.54
C VAL A 488 -16.06 -31.42 0.86
N PRO A 489 -17.32 -31.84 1.08
CA PRO A 489 -18.47 -31.16 0.48
C PRO A 489 -18.57 -29.68 0.83
N ALA A 490 -18.32 -29.32 2.09
CA ALA A 490 -18.38 -27.93 2.54
C ALA A 490 -17.22 -27.10 1.96
N LEU A 491 -16.02 -27.69 1.88
CA LEU A 491 -14.88 -27.07 1.22
C LEU A 491 -15.18 -26.78 -0.25
N ILE A 492 -15.81 -27.71 -0.98
CA ILE A 492 -16.21 -27.50 -2.38
C ILE A 492 -17.26 -26.39 -2.49
N ARG A 493 -18.28 -26.36 -1.63
CA ARG A 493 -19.26 -25.25 -1.57
C ARG A 493 -18.63 -23.90 -1.29
N SER A 494 -17.50 -23.86 -0.59
CA SER A 494 -16.81 -22.61 -0.26
C SER A 494 -15.96 -22.04 -1.40
N ILE A 495 -15.65 -22.80 -2.46
CA ILE A 495 -14.80 -22.36 -3.57
C ILE A 495 -15.27 -21.03 -4.20
N PRO A 496 -16.56 -20.82 -4.54
CA PRO A 496 -17.01 -19.53 -5.08
C PRO A 496 -16.91 -18.39 -4.05
N ARG A 497 -16.98 -18.70 -2.76
CA ARG A 497 -17.01 -17.73 -1.65
C ARG A 497 -15.63 -17.27 -1.21
N VAL A 498 -14.57 -18.04 -1.48
CA VAL A 498 -13.18 -17.64 -1.21
C VAL A 498 -12.61 -16.66 -2.24
N TYR A 499 -13.40 -16.24 -3.23
CA TYR A 499 -13.12 -15.13 -4.14
C TYR A 499 -13.28 -13.77 -3.42
N LEU A 500 -12.43 -13.53 -2.43
CA LEU A 500 -12.48 -12.36 -1.56
C LEU A 500 -11.39 -11.33 -1.87
N THR A 501 -11.68 -10.07 -1.51
CA THR A 501 -10.74 -8.96 -1.65
C THR A 501 -9.63 -9.10 -0.59
N HIS A 502 -8.38 -9.00 -1.04
CA HIS A 502 -7.17 -8.82 -0.22
C HIS A 502 -6.67 -10.00 0.64
N GLY A 503 -5.37 -9.92 0.94
CA GLY A 503 -4.58 -10.92 1.65
C GLY A 503 -3.41 -11.40 0.80
N SER A 504 -2.24 -11.53 1.39
CA SER A 504 -1.12 -12.30 0.81
C SER A 504 -1.12 -13.71 1.41
N ASP A 505 -0.41 -14.63 0.76
CA ASP A 505 0.11 -15.79 1.47
C ASP A 505 1.15 -15.26 2.46
N MET A 506 1.00 -15.59 3.74
CA MET A 506 1.76 -14.99 4.83
C MET A 506 2.87 -15.95 5.26
N GLY A 507 4.08 -15.45 5.46
CA GLY A 507 5.11 -16.15 6.23
C GLY A 507 5.00 -15.73 7.68
N LEU A 508 4.60 -16.66 8.54
CA LEU A 508 4.39 -16.44 9.97
C LEU A 508 5.51 -17.08 10.78
N GLN A 509 5.65 -16.66 12.04
CA GLN A 509 6.66 -17.16 12.97
C GLN A 509 6.09 -17.20 14.39
N THR A 510 6.56 -18.16 15.19
CA THR A 510 6.25 -18.30 16.62
C THR A 510 7.51 -18.71 17.35
N ASP A 511 7.67 -18.23 18.59
CA ASP A 511 8.82 -18.59 19.42
C ASP A 511 8.59 -19.93 20.15
N ASN A 512 7.35 -20.43 20.17
CA ASN A 512 7.00 -21.73 20.69
C ASN A 512 7.33 -22.85 19.68
N PRO A 513 8.35 -23.69 19.93
CA PRO A 513 8.79 -24.70 18.98
C PRO A 513 7.73 -25.77 18.71
N LYS A 514 6.87 -26.10 19.69
CA LYS A 514 5.79 -27.08 19.50
C LYS A 514 4.71 -26.56 18.56
N LEU A 515 4.37 -25.28 18.67
CA LEU A 515 3.42 -24.64 17.75
C LEU A 515 4.02 -24.45 16.36
N ALA A 516 5.32 -24.10 16.27
CA ALA A 516 6.02 -24.05 14.98
C ALA A 516 6.04 -25.42 14.29
N ASP A 517 6.30 -26.50 15.04
CA ASP A 517 6.28 -27.87 14.53
C ASP A 517 4.87 -28.28 14.07
N PHE A 518 3.84 -27.98 14.87
CA PHE A 518 2.44 -28.20 14.51
C PHE A 518 2.07 -27.47 13.21
N ALA A 519 2.36 -26.16 13.12
CA ALA A 519 1.99 -25.36 11.97
C ALA A 519 2.68 -25.82 10.68
N ARG A 520 3.99 -26.15 10.77
CA ARG A 520 4.76 -26.67 9.63
C ARG A 520 4.32 -28.05 9.18
N LYS A 521 3.94 -28.92 10.10
CA LYS A 521 3.42 -30.26 9.76
C LYS A 521 2.21 -30.17 8.82
N HIS A 522 1.43 -29.09 8.92
CA HIS A 522 0.21 -28.87 8.14
C HIS A 522 0.33 -27.73 7.12
N ASP A 523 1.53 -27.21 6.89
CA ASP A 523 1.81 -26.22 5.84
C ASP A 523 1.63 -26.86 4.45
N LEU A 524 1.12 -26.08 3.49
CA LEU A 524 0.96 -26.48 2.09
C LEU A 524 2.24 -26.33 1.28
N ASP A 525 3.22 -25.59 1.78
CA ASP A 525 4.55 -25.53 1.18
C ASP A 525 5.51 -26.47 1.94
N ASP A 526 6.13 -27.38 1.20
CA ASP A 526 7.32 -28.12 1.61
C ASP A 526 8.51 -27.14 1.72
N SER A 527 8.48 -26.27 2.73
CA SER A 527 9.47 -25.23 2.93
C SER A 527 10.81 -25.85 3.36
N LYS A 528 11.63 -26.17 2.36
CA LYS A 528 13.05 -26.57 2.52
C LYS A 528 13.95 -25.40 2.93
N ASP A 529 13.38 -24.25 3.27
CA ASP A 529 14.01 -22.97 3.60
C ASP A 529 14.99 -23.07 4.78
N GLY A 530 14.97 -24.18 5.52
CA GLY A 530 15.85 -24.46 6.66
C GLY A 530 15.52 -23.65 7.92
N ASN A 531 14.61 -22.68 7.83
CA ASN A 531 14.19 -21.89 8.98
C ASN A 531 13.09 -22.64 9.75
N ARG A 532 13.46 -23.15 10.94
CA ARG A 532 12.55 -23.97 11.76
C ARG A 532 11.44 -23.18 12.43
N ASP A 533 11.55 -21.87 12.51
CA ASP A 533 10.61 -21.03 13.24
C ASP A 533 9.59 -20.37 12.32
N ARG A 534 9.61 -20.69 11.02
CA ARG A 534 8.71 -20.13 10.01
C ARG A 534 7.77 -21.19 9.45
N TYR A 535 6.53 -20.79 9.24
CA TYR A 535 5.51 -21.55 8.52
C TYR A 535 4.72 -20.60 7.63
N LYS A 536 4.04 -21.13 6.62
CA LYS A 536 3.19 -20.33 5.74
C LYS A 536 1.72 -20.54 6.07
N PHE A 537 0.97 -19.46 5.91
CA PHE A 537 -0.47 -19.42 6.06
C PHE A 537 -1.07 -18.75 4.83
N GLY A 538 -1.62 -19.57 3.95
CA GLY A 538 -2.12 -19.19 2.65
C GLY A 538 -3.35 -18.30 2.70
N ARG A 539 -3.68 -17.72 1.55
CA ARG A 539 -4.96 -17.04 1.30
C ARG A 539 -6.13 -18.02 1.37
N PRO A 540 -7.38 -17.56 1.56
CA PRO A 540 -8.57 -18.41 1.63
C PRO A 540 -8.63 -19.45 0.51
N ILE A 541 -8.43 -18.99 -0.72
CA ILE A 541 -8.41 -19.85 -1.91
C ILE A 541 -7.36 -20.96 -1.79
N ARG A 542 -6.14 -20.63 -1.34
CA ARG A 542 -5.06 -21.60 -1.21
C ARG A 542 -5.34 -22.62 -0.10
N GLU A 543 -5.85 -22.16 1.05
CA GLU A 543 -6.16 -23.04 2.19
C GLU A 543 -7.31 -24.00 1.88
N VAL A 544 -8.37 -23.50 1.23
CA VAL A 544 -9.53 -24.34 0.84
C VAL A 544 -9.13 -25.37 -0.21
N PHE A 545 -8.50 -24.96 -1.32
CA PHE A 545 -8.07 -25.93 -2.34
C PHE A 545 -7.03 -26.91 -1.79
N GLY A 546 -6.04 -26.42 -1.02
CA GLY A 546 -5.05 -27.30 -0.38
C GLY A 546 -5.68 -28.31 0.58
N ALA A 547 -6.73 -27.93 1.31
CA ALA A 547 -7.48 -28.87 2.15
C ALA A 547 -8.20 -29.94 1.32
N ILE A 548 -8.88 -29.54 0.24
CA ILE A 548 -9.54 -30.49 -0.66
C ILE A 548 -8.50 -31.46 -1.24
N GLN A 549 -7.37 -30.96 -1.73
CA GLN A 549 -6.32 -31.78 -2.34
C GLN A 549 -5.74 -32.80 -1.35
N VAL A 550 -5.41 -32.38 -0.13
CA VAL A 550 -4.89 -33.29 0.90
C VAL A 550 -5.92 -34.33 1.33
N LEU A 551 -7.18 -33.95 1.51
CA LEU A 551 -8.23 -34.89 1.95
C LEU A 551 -8.65 -35.88 0.86
N THR A 552 -8.55 -35.49 -0.41
CA THR A 552 -8.97 -36.29 -1.57
C THR A 552 -7.82 -37.04 -2.24
N GLU A 553 -6.57 -36.66 -1.96
CA GLU A 553 -5.38 -37.13 -2.67
C GLU A 553 -5.47 -36.91 -4.19
N HIS A 554 -6.20 -35.85 -4.59
CA HIS A 554 -6.41 -35.48 -5.98
C HIS A 554 -6.02 -34.03 -6.21
N ASP A 555 -5.51 -33.71 -7.41
CA ASP A 555 -5.10 -32.35 -7.78
C ASP A 555 -5.53 -32.05 -9.21
N PHE A 556 -6.28 -30.96 -9.39
CA PHE A 556 -6.69 -30.44 -10.69
C PHE A 556 -5.76 -29.33 -11.22
N ASP A 557 -4.58 -29.17 -10.64
CA ASP A 557 -3.69 -28.01 -10.81
C ASP A 557 -4.41 -26.71 -10.41
N ASP A 558 -5.08 -26.71 -9.25
CA ASP A 558 -5.84 -25.55 -8.75
C ASP A 558 -4.94 -24.33 -8.46
N SER A 559 -3.62 -24.54 -8.47
CA SER A 559 -2.63 -23.46 -8.41
C SER A 559 -2.89 -22.35 -9.44
N GLN A 560 -3.56 -22.69 -10.55
CA GLN A 560 -3.93 -21.76 -11.61
C GLN A 560 -4.90 -20.64 -11.18
N VAL A 561 -5.76 -20.89 -10.18
CA VAL A 561 -6.73 -19.90 -9.69
C VAL A 561 -6.22 -19.13 -8.49
N PHE A 562 -5.13 -19.55 -7.84
CA PHE A 562 -4.63 -18.90 -6.62
C PHE A 562 -4.25 -17.44 -6.80
N ARG A 563 -4.06 -16.94 -8.02
CA ARG A 563 -3.69 -15.53 -8.29
C ARG A 563 -4.85 -14.66 -8.74
N ILE A 564 -6.04 -15.23 -8.88
CA ILE A 564 -7.25 -14.48 -9.23
C ILE A 564 -7.60 -13.54 -8.06
N ARG A 565 -7.97 -12.31 -8.41
CA ARG A 565 -8.39 -11.28 -7.46
C ARG A 565 -9.70 -10.65 -7.91
N PRO A 566 -10.58 -10.25 -6.98
CA PRO A 566 -11.79 -9.48 -7.26
C PRO A 566 -11.50 -8.02 -7.60
N THR A 567 -10.72 -7.84 -8.65
CA THR A 567 -10.34 -6.55 -9.23
C THR A 567 -10.62 -6.58 -10.74
N GLY A 568 -10.60 -5.43 -11.41
CA GLY A 568 -10.94 -5.33 -12.84
C GLY A 568 -12.37 -4.85 -13.04
N THR A 569 -12.84 -4.87 -14.29
CA THR A 569 -14.17 -4.39 -14.67
C THR A 569 -15.28 -5.25 -14.09
N ALA A 570 -16.53 -4.76 -14.07
CA ALA A 570 -17.68 -5.55 -13.64
C ALA A 570 -17.80 -6.87 -14.41
N ALA A 571 -17.64 -6.83 -15.75
CA ALA A 571 -17.65 -8.02 -16.59
C ALA A 571 -16.54 -9.01 -16.24
N GLN A 572 -15.30 -8.54 -16.01
CA GLN A 572 -14.22 -9.40 -15.55
C GLN A 572 -14.48 -10.01 -14.17
N GLN A 573 -15.13 -9.27 -13.27
CA GLN A 573 -15.48 -9.79 -11.95
C GLN A 573 -16.54 -10.90 -12.05
N GLU A 574 -17.50 -10.78 -12.97
CA GLU A 574 -18.47 -11.83 -13.28
C GLU A 574 -17.79 -13.07 -13.87
N LEU A 575 -16.92 -12.90 -14.88
CA LEU A 575 -16.15 -14.00 -15.49
C LEU A 575 -15.29 -14.76 -14.47
N LYS A 576 -14.67 -14.03 -13.53
CA LYS A 576 -13.91 -14.64 -12.43
C LYS A 576 -14.79 -15.41 -11.47
N ARG A 577 -16.00 -14.92 -11.17
CA ARG A 577 -16.96 -15.64 -10.33
C ARG A 577 -17.41 -16.92 -11.02
N GLU A 578 -17.79 -16.83 -12.29
CA GLU A 578 -18.14 -17.99 -13.11
C GLU A 578 -16.99 -19.02 -13.13
N LEU A 579 -15.74 -18.59 -13.30
CA LEU A 579 -14.58 -19.47 -13.28
C LEU A 579 -14.44 -20.24 -11.96
N MET A 580 -14.69 -19.58 -10.82
CA MET A 580 -14.68 -20.21 -9.50
C MET A 580 -15.85 -21.19 -9.32
N GLU A 581 -17.04 -20.84 -9.82
CA GLU A 581 -18.22 -21.73 -9.84
C GLU A 581 -17.98 -22.97 -10.72
N ARG A 582 -17.37 -22.82 -11.90
CA ARG A 582 -16.96 -23.94 -12.75
C ARG A 582 -15.93 -24.85 -12.07
N HIS A 583 -14.97 -24.28 -11.33
CA HIS A 583 -14.03 -25.09 -10.53
C HIS A 583 -14.74 -25.85 -9.41
N ALA A 584 -15.71 -25.22 -8.73
CA ALA A 584 -16.52 -25.89 -7.73
C ALA A 584 -17.33 -27.04 -8.32
N ALA A 585 -17.99 -26.82 -9.46
CA ALA A 585 -18.74 -27.85 -10.18
C ALA A 585 -17.84 -29.03 -10.59
N LYS A 586 -16.66 -28.76 -11.15
CA LYS A 586 -15.67 -29.78 -11.50
C LYS A 586 -15.27 -30.64 -10.30
N TRP A 587 -14.99 -30.02 -9.15
CA TRP A 587 -14.72 -30.73 -7.91
C TRP A 587 -15.93 -31.53 -7.42
N ALA A 588 -17.14 -31.01 -7.60
CA ALA A 588 -18.36 -31.68 -7.19
C ALA A 588 -18.67 -32.93 -8.01
N ASP A 589 -18.47 -32.87 -9.32
CA ASP A 589 -18.61 -34.01 -10.22
C ASP A 589 -17.60 -35.12 -9.84
N TRP A 590 -16.35 -34.72 -9.61
CA TRP A 590 -15.31 -35.66 -9.17
C TRP A 590 -15.64 -36.30 -7.83
N TRP A 591 -16.09 -35.51 -6.86
CA TRP A 591 -16.45 -36.01 -5.54
C TRP A 591 -17.60 -37.00 -5.62
N THR A 592 -18.66 -36.66 -6.36
CA THR A 592 -19.82 -37.54 -6.58
C THR A 592 -19.39 -38.90 -7.16
N ALA A 593 -18.42 -38.91 -8.07
CA ALA A 593 -17.90 -40.13 -8.68
C ALA A 593 -16.95 -40.95 -7.79
N ASN A 594 -16.36 -40.36 -6.75
CA ASN A 594 -15.26 -40.98 -5.99
C ASN A 594 -15.46 -41.07 -4.47
N ALA A 595 -16.41 -40.36 -3.87
CA ALA A 595 -16.62 -40.32 -2.42
C ALA A 595 -16.84 -41.70 -1.80
N ALA A 596 -17.55 -42.60 -2.51
CA ALA A 596 -17.73 -43.99 -2.09
C ALA A 596 -16.41 -44.76 -1.95
N LYS A 597 -15.45 -44.53 -2.86
CA LYS A 597 -14.11 -45.17 -2.82
C LYS A 597 -13.25 -44.64 -1.68
N LEU A 598 -13.56 -43.45 -1.18
CA LEU A 598 -12.86 -42.79 -0.09
C LEU A 598 -13.44 -43.14 1.29
N ASN A 599 -14.36 -44.11 1.38
CA ASN A 599 -15.04 -44.57 2.61
C ASN A 599 -15.83 -43.49 3.34
N VAL A 600 -16.39 -42.53 2.60
CA VAL A 600 -17.19 -41.44 3.18
C VAL A 600 -18.65 -41.90 3.32
N PRO A 601 -19.35 -41.59 4.43
CA PRO A 601 -20.76 -41.91 4.57
C PRO A 601 -21.62 -41.26 3.47
N LYS A 602 -22.61 -41.99 2.95
CA LYS A 602 -23.44 -41.58 1.80
C LYS A 602 -24.08 -40.18 1.95
N LYS A 603 -24.44 -39.78 3.17
CA LYS A 603 -25.01 -38.45 3.46
C LYS A 603 -24.08 -37.27 3.12
N PHE A 604 -22.79 -37.52 2.94
CA PHE A 604 -21.79 -36.52 2.53
C PHE A 604 -21.37 -36.67 1.06
N HIS A 605 -22.04 -37.53 0.28
CA HIS A 605 -21.72 -37.66 -1.15
C HIS A 605 -22.29 -36.50 -1.96
N GLU A 606 -23.40 -35.92 -1.51
CA GLU A 606 -24.04 -34.79 -2.15
C GLU A 606 -23.48 -33.46 -1.63
N ILE A 607 -23.20 -32.53 -2.55
CA ILE A 607 -22.58 -31.24 -2.22
C ILE A 607 -23.61 -30.10 -2.16
N GLY A 608 -24.61 -30.13 -3.05
CA GLY A 608 -25.64 -29.10 -3.14
C GLY A 608 -25.14 -27.76 -3.69
N LEU A 609 -24.37 -27.76 -4.78
CA LEU A 609 -23.96 -26.52 -5.44
C LEU A 609 -25.14 -25.87 -6.19
N PRO A 610 -25.24 -24.52 -6.20
CA PRO A 610 -26.12 -23.84 -7.13
C PRO A 610 -25.62 -24.06 -8.59
N PRO A 611 -26.52 -23.95 -9.59
CA PRO A 611 -26.11 -23.94 -10.99
C PRO A 611 -25.10 -22.83 -11.26
N VAL A 612 -24.10 -23.11 -12.12
CA VAL A 612 -23.13 -22.11 -12.57
C VAL A 612 -23.86 -20.99 -13.30
N VAL A 613 -23.62 -19.74 -12.87
CA VAL A 613 -24.15 -18.55 -13.53
C VAL A 613 -23.18 -18.14 -14.62
N VAL A 614 -23.57 -18.35 -15.88
CA VAL A 614 -22.78 -17.94 -17.04
C VAL A 614 -22.76 -16.41 -17.12
N ALA A 615 -21.57 -15.82 -17.12
CA ALA A 615 -21.39 -14.38 -17.21
C ALA A 615 -21.91 -13.86 -18.56
N LYS A 616 -22.50 -12.67 -18.53
CA LYS A 616 -23.03 -12.07 -19.75
C LYS A 616 -21.92 -11.34 -20.51
N ILE A 617 -21.48 -11.94 -21.61
CA ILE A 617 -20.52 -11.30 -22.53
C ILE A 617 -21.20 -10.10 -23.20
N THR A 618 -20.61 -8.93 -23.04
CA THR A 618 -21.05 -7.70 -23.70
C THR A 618 -20.05 -7.34 -24.79
N PRO A 619 -20.47 -7.28 -26.07
CA PRO A 619 -19.56 -6.94 -27.17
C PRO A 619 -18.83 -5.62 -26.94
N VAL A 620 -17.56 -5.57 -27.37
CA VAL A 620 -16.78 -4.34 -27.36
C VAL A 620 -17.46 -3.29 -28.25
N ALA A 621 -17.78 -2.14 -27.67
CA ALA A 621 -18.24 -0.98 -28.43
C ALA A 621 -17.04 -0.13 -28.87
N LEU A 622 -16.87 0.11 -30.17
CA LEU A 622 -15.70 0.86 -30.68
C LEU A 622 -15.80 2.38 -30.46
N GLY A 623 -17.01 2.95 -30.61
CA GLY A 623 -17.26 4.39 -30.55
C GLY A 623 -17.50 4.96 -29.13
N VAL A 624 -17.12 4.23 -28.08
CA VAL A 624 -17.24 4.70 -26.68
C VAL A 624 -15.86 4.90 -26.08
N ASP A 625 -15.80 5.76 -25.06
CA ASP A 625 -14.56 6.00 -24.34
C ASP A 625 -14.28 4.87 -23.34
N TYR A 626 -13.03 4.45 -23.28
CA TYR A 626 -12.51 3.51 -22.31
C TYR A 626 -11.47 4.20 -21.45
N ARG A 627 -11.41 3.84 -20.17
CA ARG A 627 -10.31 4.21 -19.28
C ARG A 627 -9.46 3.00 -18.96
N SER A 628 -8.19 3.21 -18.68
CA SER A 628 -7.37 2.15 -18.12
C SER A 628 -7.71 1.91 -16.65
N CYS A 629 -7.97 0.65 -16.28
CA CYS A 629 -8.36 0.28 -14.92
C CYS A 629 -7.30 -0.54 -14.18
N ALA A 630 -6.43 -1.24 -14.90
CA ALA A 630 -5.38 -2.05 -14.31
C ALA A 630 -4.18 -2.20 -15.26
N MET A 631 -3.00 -2.36 -14.68
CA MET A 631 -1.78 -2.62 -15.44
C MET A 631 -0.98 -3.73 -14.75
N THR A 632 -0.49 -4.67 -15.54
CA THR A 632 0.44 -5.70 -15.08
C THR A 632 1.74 -5.56 -15.88
N SER A 633 2.88 -5.50 -15.19
CA SER A 633 4.20 -5.53 -15.82
C SER A 633 4.93 -6.83 -15.51
N ASN A 634 6.02 -7.08 -16.24
CA ASN A 634 6.91 -8.23 -16.06
C ASN A 634 6.24 -9.61 -16.15
N SER A 635 5.19 -9.76 -16.97
CA SER A 635 4.63 -11.08 -17.24
C SER A 635 5.54 -11.84 -18.20
N LEU A 636 5.55 -13.16 -18.07
CA LEU A 636 6.33 -14.09 -18.88
C LEU A 636 5.48 -15.32 -19.16
N LEU A 637 5.40 -15.73 -20.42
CA LEU A 637 4.95 -17.07 -20.80
C LEU A 637 6.13 -17.89 -21.29
N GLU A 638 6.31 -19.05 -20.68
CA GLU A 638 7.26 -20.08 -21.10
C GLU A 638 6.60 -20.93 -22.19
N PRO A 639 7.37 -21.43 -23.16
CA PRO A 639 6.81 -22.26 -24.21
C PRO A 639 6.25 -23.59 -23.66
N VAL A 640 5.15 -24.09 -24.23
CA VAL A 640 4.66 -25.46 -23.96
C VAL A 640 5.75 -26.52 -24.17
N GLN A 641 6.72 -26.22 -25.03
CA GLN A 641 7.88 -27.06 -25.37
C GLN A 641 8.99 -27.08 -24.31
N ALA A 642 8.94 -26.22 -23.28
CA ALA A 642 9.93 -26.26 -22.21
C ALA A 642 9.81 -27.57 -21.43
N LYS A 643 10.94 -28.03 -20.86
CA LYS A 643 10.98 -29.29 -20.11
C LYS A 643 10.07 -29.28 -18.87
N GLU A 644 10.02 -28.14 -18.17
CA GLU A 644 9.24 -27.95 -16.94
C GLU A 644 8.60 -26.57 -16.95
N PRO A 645 7.60 -26.33 -17.82
CA PRO A 645 7.03 -25.02 -18.00
C PRO A 645 6.18 -24.67 -16.77
N TYR A 646 6.44 -23.51 -16.18
CA TYR A 646 5.71 -23.04 -14.99
C TYR A 646 4.52 -22.15 -15.32
N ARG A 647 4.57 -21.39 -16.41
CA ARG A 647 3.49 -20.51 -16.85
C ARG A 647 3.41 -20.54 -18.35
N THR A 648 2.46 -21.30 -18.84
CA THR A 648 2.32 -21.57 -20.26
C THR A 648 1.11 -20.84 -20.82
N PHE A 649 0.04 -20.76 -20.04
CA PHE A 649 -1.22 -20.17 -20.45
C PHE A 649 -1.58 -18.98 -19.57
N ILE A 650 -2.27 -18.00 -20.15
CA ILE A 650 -2.92 -16.93 -19.40
C ILE A 650 -4.27 -16.60 -20.05
N ASP A 651 -5.26 -16.43 -19.18
CA ASP A 651 -6.58 -15.87 -19.46
C ASP A 651 -6.50 -14.40 -19.03
N LEU A 652 -6.71 -13.49 -19.97
CA LEU A 652 -6.59 -12.05 -19.80
C LEU A 652 -7.84 -11.46 -19.11
N ASP A 653 -8.97 -12.14 -19.19
CA ASP A 653 -10.24 -11.77 -18.56
C ASP A 653 -10.18 -11.98 -17.04
N THR A 654 -9.72 -13.16 -16.62
CA THR A 654 -9.70 -13.55 -15.21
C THR A 654 -8.33 -13.40 -14.55
N GLY A 655 -7.27 -13.32 -15.35
CA GLY A 655 -5.89 -13.34 -14.88
C GLY A 655 -5.42 -14.73 -14.41
N ARG A 656 -6.22 -15.79 -14.66
CA ARG A 656 -5.85 -17.20 -14.44
C ARG A 656 -4.60 -17.54 -15.25
N LYS A 657 -3.69 -18.33 -14.65
CA LYS A 657 -2.44 -18.75 -15.30
C LYS A 657 -2.30 -20.25 -15.20
N GLY A 658 -2.19 -20.94 -16.32
CA GLY A 658 -2.12 -22.41 -16.37
C GLY A 658 -0.74 -22.95 -16.73
N THR A 659 -0.50 -24.21 -16.38
CA THR A 659 0.62 -25.03 -16.87
C THR A 659 0.14 -26.00 -17.96
N LEU A 660 1.08 -26.70 -18.61
CA LEU A 660 0.76 -27.79 -19.50
C LEU A 660 0.11 -28.96 -18.72
N PRO A 661 -1.08 -29.46 -19.12
CA PRO A 661 -1.72 -30.61 -18.49
C PRO A 661 -0.81 -31.84 -18.41
N ALA A 662 -0.97 -32.62 -17.34
CA ALA A 662 -0.15 -33.80 -17.05
C ALA A 662 -0.05 -34.78 -18.23
N LYS A 663 -1.15 -34.98 -19.00
CA LYS A 663 -1.17 -35.88 -20.17
C LYS A 663 -0.17 -35.54 -21.27
N TRP A 664 0.37 -34.31 -21.30
CA TRP A 664 1.35 -33.87 -22.29
C TRP A 664 2.72 -33.51 -21.69
N ARG A 665 2.88 -33.54 -20.35
CA ARG A 665 4.15 -33.13 -19.71
C ARG A 665 5.32 -34.04 -20.07
N ASP A 666 5.04 -35.33 -20.28
CA ASP A 666 6.05 -36.34 -20.62
C ASP A 666 6.20 -36.55 -22.13
N THR A 667 5.41 -35.84 -22.96
CA THR A 667 5.51 -35.94 -24.42
C THR A 667 6.82 -35.29 -24.89
N PRO A 668 7.65 -35.98 -25.70
CA PRO A 668 8.87 -35.39 -26.24
C PRO A 668 8.59 -34.07 -26.96
N ARG A 669 9.48 -33.09 -26.80
CA ARG A 669 9.31 -31.72 -27.32
C ARG A 669 8.91 -31.66 -28.80
N GLY A 670 9.45 -32.54 -29.64
CA GLY A 670 9.16 -32.59 -31.08
C GLY A 670 7.85 -33.30 -31.45
N GLU A 671 7.17 -33.91 -30.48
CA GLU A 671 5.96 -34.73 -30.66
C GLU A 671 4.72 -34.11 -30.00
N LEU A 672 4.87 -32.95 -29.35
CA LEU A 672 3.76 -32.26 -28.70
C LEU A 672 2.66 -31.89 -29.73
N PRO A 673 1.39 -32.28 -29.50
CA PRO A 673 0.29 -31.99 -30.42
C PRO A 673 -0.19 -30.55 -30.24
N LEU A 674 0.58 -29.57 -30.74
CA LEU A 674 0.37 -28.14 -30.47
C LEU A 674 -1.05 -27.65 -30.79
N GLU A 675 -1.68 -28.18 -31.85
CA GLU A 675 -3.06 -27.83 -32.22
C GLU A 675 -4.10 -28.40 -31.24
N GLU A 676 -3.89 -29.61 -30.73
CA GLU A 676 -4.75 -30.20 -29.70
C GLU A 676 -4.62 -29.41 -28.39
N ILE A 677 -3.38 -29.04 -28.03
CA ILE A 677 -3.08 -28.20 -26.86
C ILE A 677 -3.77 -26.84 -26.97
N ALA A 678 -3.63 -26.16 -28.10
CA ALA A 678 -4.26 -24.85 -28.33
C ALA A 678 -5.80 -24.96 -28.30
N THR A 679 -6.37 -26.02 -28.88
CA THR A 679 -7.82 -26.27 -28.87
C THR A 679 -8.34 -26.51 -27.46
N TRP A 680 -7.64 -27.32 -26.67
CA TRP A 680 -7.95 -27.51 -25.26
C TRP A 680 -7.85 -26.20 -24.48
N ALA A 681 -6.74 -25.46 -24.62
CA ALA A 681 -6.52 -24.23 -23.88
C ALA A 681 -7.62 -23.19 -24.18
N ARG A 682 -8.05 -23.08 -25.44
CA ARG A 682 -9.19 -22.25 -25.84
C ARG A 682 -10.49 -22.72 -25.19
N SER A 683 -10.77 -24.03 -25.16
CA SER A 683 -11.97 -24.57 -24.49
C SER A 683 -11.98 -24.35 -22.97
N GLU A 684 -10.80 -24.18 -22.38
CA GLU A 684 -10.62 -23.84 -20.97
C GLU A 684 -10.77 -22.33 -20.68
N GLY A 685 -10.86 -21.49 -21.72
CA GLY A 685 -10.95 -20.03 -21.61
C GLY A 685 -9.60 -19.32 -21.51
N PHE A 686 -8.49 -19.93 -21.95
CA PHE A 686 -7.21 -19.21 -22.04
C PHE A 686 -7.13 -18.40 -23.33
N ASP A 687 -6.52 -17.22 -23.25
CA ASP A 687 -6.32 -16.30 -24.37
C ASP A 687 -4.94 -16.40 -25.02
N LEU A 688 -3.92 -16.67 -24.21
CA LEU A 688 -2.54 -16.67 -24.67
C LEU A 688 -1.85 -17.97 -24.28
N MET A 689 -1.01 -18.47 -25.18
CA MET A 689 -0.15 -19.63 -24.97
C MET A 689 1.29 -19.29 -25.33
N GLY A 690 2.23 -19.47 -24.40
CA GLY A 690 3.66 -19.46 -24.71
C GLY A 690 4.00 -20.63 -25.62
N THR A 691 4.74 -20.38 -26.70
CA THR A 691 5.18 -21.42 -27.63
C THR A 691 6.52 -21.08 -28.26
N GLU A 692 7.14 -22.08 -28.86
CA GLU A 692 8.21 -21.90 -29.82
C GLU A 692 7.66 -21.81 -31.25
N PHE A 693 8.38 -21.08 -32.09
CA PHE A 693 8.10 -20.89 -33.51
C PHE A 693 9.40 -20.92 -34.30
N SER A 694 9.42 -21.64 -35.42
CA SER A 694 10.59 -21.73 -36.30
C SER A 694 10.49 -20.68 -37.41
N ILE A 695 11.51 -19.84 -37.50
CA ILE A 695 11.69 -18.92 -38.64
C ILE A 695 12.84 -19.50 -39.48
N ASP A 696 12.56 -19.77 -40.76
CA ASP A 696 13.54 -20.18 -41.79
C ASP A 696 14.45 -21.36 -41.39
N ASP A 697 13.87 -22.43 -40.84
CA ASP A 697 14.53 -23.72 -40.51
C ASP A 697 15.76 -23.67 -39.58
N GLN A 698 16.16 -22.51 -39.05
CA GLN A 698 17.47 -22.38 -38.38
C GLN A 698 17.42 -21.92 -36.92
N LYS A 699 16.27 -21.48 -36.38
CA LYS A 699 16.19 -21.17 -34.94
C LYS A 699 14.76 -21.17 -34.37
N ASN A 700 14.54 -21.98 -33.33
CA ASN A 700 13.35 -21.89 -32.48
C ASN A 700 13.37 -20.56 -31.72
N CYS A 701 12.37 -19.72 -31.96
CA CYS A 701 12.17 -18.44 -31.27
C CYS A 701 10.98 -18.56 -30.31
N PHE A 702 11.04 -17.89 -29.15
CA PHE A 702 9.90 -17.85 -28.23
C PHE A 702 8.87 -16.82 -28.68
N SER A 703 7.61 -17.23 -28.70
CA SER A 703 6.47 -16.40 -29.08
C SER A 703 5.29 -16.62 -28.14
N ILE A 704 4.26 -15.81 -28.33
CA ILE A 704 2.95 -15.98 -27.70
C ILE A 704 1.94 -16.24 -28.82
N ARG A 705 1.26 -17.37 -28.75
CA ARG A 705 0.15 -17.74 -29.63
C ARG A 705 -1.17 -17.24 -29.03
N LEU A 706 -1.99 -16.62 -29.86
CA LEU A 706 -3.33 -16.15 -29.54
C LEU A 706 -4.34 -17.30 -29.63
N LEU A 707 -5.22 -17.42 -28.65
CA LEU A 707 -6.20 -18.49 -28.52
C LEU A 707 -7.61 -17.94 -28.72
N GLY A 708 -7.93 -17.52 -29.94
CA GLY A 708 -9.25 -16.97 -30.27
C GLY A 708 -9.39 -15.45 -30.09
N CYS A 709 -8.32 -14.77 -29.68
CA CYS A 709 -8.31 -13.31 -29.62
C CYS A 709 -8.22 -12.68 -31.01
N ARG A 710 -8.80 -11.49 -31.15
CA ARG A 710 -8.53 -10.57 -32.28
C ARG A 710 -7.38 -9.66 -31.90
N ALA A 711 -6.42 -9.45 -32.80
CA ALA A 711 -5.22 -8.68 -32.50
C ALA A 711 -4.83 -7.72 -33.62
N LEU A 712 -4.44 -6.51 -33.22
CA LEU A 712 -3.90 -5.47 -34.09
C LEU A 712 -2.57 -5.00 -33.54
N GLN A 713 -1.52 -4.98 -34.35
CA GLN A 713 -0.27 -4.30 -34.01
C GLN A 713 -0.45 -2.80 -34.19
N LEU A 714 -0.19 -2.04 -33.13
CA LEU A 714 -0.23 -0.58 -33.14
C LEU A 714 1.11 0.00 -33.64
N PRO A 715 1.14 1.27 -34.08
CA PRO A 715 2.39 1.94 -34.48
C PRO A 715 3.41 1.97 -33.34
N ASP A 716 4.71 1.92 -33.66
CA ASP A 716 5.81 1.93 -32.67
C ASP A 716 5.75 3.13 -31.70
N ALA A 717 5.18 4.25 -32.13
CA ALA A 717 4.96 5.43 -31.29
C ALA A 717 4.00 5.18 -30.10
N ASP A 718 3.21 4.11 -30.13
CA ASP A 718 2.33 3.69 -29.04
C ASP A 718 3.03 2.68 -28.09
N TRP A 719 4.34 2.40 -28.27
CA TRP A 719 5.13 1.59 -27.34
C TRP A 719 5.13 2.16 -25.91
N LYS A 720 4.58 1.38 -24.96
CA LYS A 720 4.40 1.75 -23.54
C LYS A 720 3.65 3.06 -23.30
N LYS A 721 2.96 3.58 -24.32
CA LYS A 721 2.11 4.74 -24.19
C LYS A 721 0.92 4.37 -23.30
N ARG A 722 0.80 5.03 -22.15
CA ARG A 722 -0.36 4.83 -21.29
C ARG A 722 -1.53 5.64 -21.80
N PHE A 723 -2.63 4.95 -22.04
CA PHE A 723 -3.90 5.57 -22.36
C PHE A 723 -4.69 5.74 -21.06
N SER A 724 -4.81 6.97 -20.56
CA SER A 724 -5.70 7.27 -19.42
C SER A 724 -7.16 7.14 -19.86
N GLN A 725 -7.47 7.62 -21.07
CA GLN A 725 -8.73 7.47 -21.77
C GLN A 725 -8.47 7.27 -23.27
N VAL A 726 -9.24 6.42 -23.94
CA VAL A 726 -9.10 6.14 -25.38
C VAL A 726 -10.40 5.63 -25.97
N ARG A 727 -10.65 5.94 -27.25
CA ARG A 727 -11.68 5.25 -28.05
C ARG A 727 -11.04 4.08 -28.78
N LEU A 728 -11.61 2.89 -28.66
CA LEU A 728 -11.03 1.72 -29.30
C LEU A 728 -11.07 1.83 -30.83
N GLU A 729 -12.05 2.52 -31.39
CA GLU A 729 -12.10 2.86 -32.82
C GLU A 729 -10.79 3.51 -33.31
N GLU A 730 -10.25 4.48 -32.57
CA GLU A 730 -9.00 5.18 -32.93
C GLU A 730 -7.76 4.26 -32.90
N LEU A 731 -7.79 3.24 -32.04
CA LEU A 731 -6.73 2.23 -31.98
C LEU A 731 -6.90 1.22 -33.12
N VAL A 732 -8.14 0.85 -33.45
CA VAL A 732 -8.47 -0.08 -34.53
C VAL A 732 -8.09 0.49 -35.88
N GLU A 733 -8.44 1.74 -36.17
CA GLU A 733 -8.15 2.42 -37.45
C GLU A 733 -6.65 2.51 -37.75
N ARG A 734 -5.81 2.64 -36.71
CA ARG A 734 -4.34 2.78 -36.85
C ARG A 734 -3.61 1.44 -36.70
N GLY A 735 -4.31 0.41 -36.23
CA GLY A 735 -3.76 -0.91 -36.00
C GLY A 735 -3.71 -1.75 -37.28
N LYS A 736 -2.70 -2.61 -37.40
CA LYS A 736 -2.59 -3.59 -38.48
C LYS A 736 -2.98 -4.97 -37.96
N PRO A 737 -3.92 -5.69 -38.59
CA PRO A 737 -4.23 -7.06 -38.21
C PRO A 737 -2.98 -7.94 -38.27
N ILE A 738 -2.82 -8.79 -37.26
CA ILE A 738 -1.76 -9.80 -37.22
C ILE A 738 -2.36 -11.20 -37.19
N GLY A 739 -1.53 -12.20 -37.49
CA GLY A 739 -1.91 -13.59 -37.39
C GLY A 739 -1.97 -14.10 -35.95
N GLU A 740 -1.90 -15.42 -35.80
CA GLU A 740 -2.05 -16.08 -34.50
C GLU A 740 -0.85 -15.88 -33.56
N TYR A 741 0.31 -15.46 -34.07
CA TYR A 741 1.52 -15.31 -33.27
C TYR A 741 1.87 -13.84 -33.06
N LEU A 742 2.12 -13.47 -31.80
CA LEU A 742 2.55 -12.13 -31.43
C LEU A 742 4.01 -11.91 -31.78
N PHE A 743 4.25 -11.29 -32.92
CA PHE A 743 5.54 -10.77 -33.36
C PHE A 743 5.41 -9.33 -33.81
N ARG A 744 6.49 -8.56 -33.73
CA ARG A 744 6.55 -7.30 -34.43
C ARG A 744 6.66 -7.60 -35.93
N GLN A 745 5.72 -7.07 -36.69
CA GLN A 745 5.75 -7.08 -38.15
C GLN A 745 6.17 -5.70 -38.65
N ASP A 746 7.23 -5.66 -39.46
CA ASP A 746 7.69 -4.45 -40.14
C ASP A 746 7.84 -4.75 -41.64
N GLY A 747 7.10 -4.04 -42.49
CA GLY A 747 7.12 -4.29 -43.93
C GLY A 747 6.73 -5.72 -44.38
N GLY A 748 6.12 -6.53 -43.50
CA GLY A 748 5.82 -7.95 -43.76
C GLY A 748 6.90 -8.91 -43.25
N GLU A 749 8.05 -8.41 -42.80
CA GLU A 749 9.08 -9.20 -42.14
C GLU A 749 8.74 -9.40 -40.65
N ILE A 750 9.10 -10.58 -40.12
CA ILE A 750 8.88 -10.95 -38.72
C ILE A 750 10.13 -10.57 -37.91
N ASP A 751 10.02 -9.50 -37.11
CA ASP A 751 11.00 -9.16 -36.09
C ASP A 751 10.63 -9.84 -34.77
N HIS A 752 11.12 -11.06 -34.59
CA HIS A 752 10.87 -11.87 -33.40
C HIS A 752 11.60 -11.37 -32.15
N LEU A 753 12.53 -10.42 -32.25
CA LEU A 753 13.20 -9.78 -31.10
C LEU A 753 12.64 -8.40 -30.80
N GLY A 754 11.93 -7.80 -31.75
CA GLY A 754 11.35 -6.48 -31.68
C GLY A 754 10.35 -6.31 -30.55
N GLN A 755 10.27 -5.07 -30.09
CA GLN A 755 9.23 -4.59 -29.19
C GLN A 755 8.00 -4.16 -30.00
N ALA A 756 6.81 -4.46 -29.51
CA ALA A 756 5.57 -4.07 -30.18
C ALA A 756 4.42 -3.88 -29.20
N THR A 757 3.50 -2.99 -29.53
CA THR A 757 2.23 -2.83 -28.82
C THR A 757 1.13 -3.47 -29.65
N PHE A 758 0.28 -4.26 -29.00
CA PHE A 758 -0.88 -4.89 -29.60
C PHE A 758 -2.15 -4.44 -28.89
N LEU A 759 -3.19 -4.10 -29.66
CA LEU A 759 -4.56 -4.10 -29.17
C LEU A 759 -5.12 -5.51 -29.36
N LEU A 760 -5.52 -6.15 -28.26
CA LEU A 760 -6.19 -7.43 -28.24
C LEU A 760 -7.66 -7.23 -27.83
N VAL A 761 -8.54 -8.04 -28.40
CA VAL A 761 -9.89 -8.26 -27.88
C VAL A 761 -10.07 -9.77 -27.68
N THR A 762 -10.33 -10.19 -26.45
CA THR A 762 -10.51 -11.60 -26.06
C THR A 762 -11.82 -12.18 -26.63
N ALA A 763 -12.02 -13.49 -26.50
CA ALA A 763 -13.26 -14.13 -26.95
C ALA A 763 -14.47 -13.67 -26.12
N GLU A 764 -14.22 -13.27 -24.88
CA GLU A 764 -15.15 -12.68 -23.91
C GLU A 764 -15.31 -11.16 -24.09
N GLU A 765 -14.78 -10.62 -25.20
CA GLU A 765 -14.91 -9.21 -25.58
C GLU A 765 -14.27 -8.24 -24.57
N THR A 766 -13.16 -8.63 -23.95
CA THR A 766 -12.34 -7.72 -23.13
C THR A 766 -11.24 -7.09 -23.97
N PRO A 767 -11.19 -5.74 -24.07
CA PRO A 767 -10.12 -5.04 -24.75
C PRO A 767 -8.88 -4.89 -23.86
N VAL A 768 -7.72 -5.27 -24.39
CA VAL A 768 -6.43 -5.28 -23.69
C VAL A 768 -5.35 -4.67 -24.58
N LEU A 769 -4.55 -3.75 -24.05
CA LEU A 769 -3.27 -3.42 -24.66
C LEU A 769 -2.18 -4.33 -24.11
N LEU A 770 -1.48 -5.03 -25.01
CA LEU A 770 -0.36 -5.89 -24.68
C LEU A 770 0.93 -5.28 -25.22
N TYR A 771 1.90 -5.08 -24.33
CA TYR A 771 3.23 -4.58 -24.65
C TYR A 771 4.19 -5.75 -24.69
N LEU A 772 4.54 -6.22 -25.88
CA LEU A 772 5.45 -7.33 -26.09
C LEU A 772 6.89 -6.83 -26.08
N ASP A 773 7.71 -7.32 -25.16
CA ASP A 773 9.14 -7.01 -25.10
C ASP A 773 9.97 -8.10 -25.80
N GLY A 774 11.27 -7.85 -25.99
CA GLY A 774 12.20 -8.82 -26.57
C GLY A 774 12.34 -10.12 -25.76
N ILE A 775 13.05 -11.10 -26.32
CA ILE A 775 13.20 -12.42 -25.71
C ILE A 775 13.95 -12.34 -24.37
N ALA A 776 13.39 -12.96 -23.33
CA ALA A 776 14.08 -13.18 -22.08
C ALA A 776 14.87 -14.49 -22.14
N HIS A 777 16.18 -14.40 -22.39
CA HIS A 777 17.13 -15.48 -22.09
C HIS A 777 17.91 -15.11 -20.83
N HIS A 778 17.66 -15.80 -19.73
CA HIS A 778 18.47 -15.63 -18.53
C HIS A 778 19.01 -16.97 -18.06
N ASN A 779 20.32 -17.16 -18.23
CA ASN A 779 21.06 -18.30 -17.70
C ASN A 779 21.61 -18.03 -16.28
N LYS A 780 21.47 -16.81 -15.75
CA LYS A 780 21.91 -16.45 -14.39
C LYS A 780 20.94 -15.43 -13.75
N PRO A 781 20.56 -15.61 -12.47
CA PRO A 781 19.78 -14.60 -11.75
C PRO A 781 20.67 -13.37 -11.55
N LYS A 782 20.24 -12.19 -12.03
CA LYS A 782 20.89 -10.93 -11.64
C LYS A 782 20.24 -10.44 -10.34
N PRO A 783 21.01 -9.98 -9.34
CA PRO A 783 20.43 -9.39 -8.13
C PRO A 783 19.55 -8.19 -8.51
N ALA A 784 18.38 -8.09 -7.88
CA ALA A 784 17.42 -7.02 -8.08
C ALA A 784 17.96 -5.68 -7.53
N GLY A 785 18.90 -5.05 -8.22
CA GLY A 785 19.28 -3.66 -7.94
C GLY A 785 18.14 -2.73 -8.34
N PHE A 786 17.78 -1.75 -7.51
CA PHE A 786 16.58 -0.90 -7.68
C PHE A 786 16.72 0.28 -8.67
N GLU A 787 17.87 0.47 -9.32
CA GLU A 787 18.25 1.81 -9.82
C GLU A 787 18.04 2.11 -11.32
N ASN A 788 17.00 1.63 -12.02
CA ASN A 788 16.71 2.16 -13.37
C ASN A 788 15.22 2.07 -13.74
N ALA A 789 14.74 3.00 -14.59
CA ALA A 789 13.35 3.14 -15.08
C ALA A 789 12.77 1.92 -15.85
N LEU A 790 13.47 0.79 -15.87
CA LEU A 790 13.07 -0.50 -16.43
C LEU A 790 12.89 -1.57 -15.34
N ASN A 791 12.51 -1.19 -14.12
CA ASN A 791 12.21 -2.15 -13.05
C ASN A 791 11.11 -3.16 -13.45
N ASP A 792 10.24 -2.78 -14.38
CA ASP A 792 9.19 -3.61 -14.98
C ASP A 792 9.70 -4.81 -15.80
N LEU A 793 11.01 -4.92 -16.07
CA LEU A 793 11.61 -5.93 -16.94
C LEU A 793 12.88 -6.57 -16.33
N LYS A 794 13.11 -6.40 -15.04
CA LYS A 794 14.23 -7.07 -14.36
C LYS A 794 13.91 -8.56 -14.16
N PRO A 795 14.81 -9.49 -14.54
CA PRO A 795 14.60 -10.90 -14.32
C PRO A 795 14.51 -11.22 -12.84
N VAL A 796 13.40 -11.86 -12.45
CA VAL A 796 13.19 -12.40 -11.10
C VAL A 796 13.57 -13.88 -10.98
N ALA A 797 13.79 -14.58 -12.10
CA ALA A 797 14.21 -15.98 -12.13
C ALA A 797 14.89 -16.36 -13.46
N VAL A 798 15.63 -17.47 -13.45
CA VAL A 798 16.27 -18.11 -14.62
C VAL A 798 15.19 -18.86 -15.40
N ARG A 799 14.53 -18.17 -16.32
CA ARG A 799 13.41 -18.71 -17.11
C ARG A 799 13.52 -18.26 -18.56
N GLN A 800 13.06 -19.10 -19.47
CA GLN A 800 13.07 -18.87 -20.91
C GLN A 800 11.65 -18.68 -21.41
N GLY A 801 11.39 -17.58 -22.12
CA GLY A 801 10.04 -17.31 -22.64
C GLY A 801 9.92 -15.90 -23.21
N ARG A 802 8.67 -15.53 -23.51
CA ARG A 802 8.34 -14.21 -24.06
C ARG A 802 7.75 -13.31 -22.98
N ARG A 803 8.31 -12.11 -22.85
CA ARG A 803 7.89 -11.12 -21.85
C ARG A 803 6.85 -10.17 -22.41
N PHE A 804 5.95 -9.75 -21.53
CA PHE A 804 4.97 -8.74 -21.86
C PHE A 804 4.50 -7.97 -20.62
N GLY A 805 4.04 -6.75 -20.87
CA GLY A 805 3.14 -6.03 -19.99
C GLY A 805 1.74 -6.01 -20.58
N MET A 806 0.75 -5.69 -19.77
CA MET A 806 -0.62 -5.49 -20.25
C MET A 806 -1.32 -4.37 -19.50
N GLN A 807 -2.24 -3.70 -20.19
CA GLN A 807 -3.10 -2.66 -19.69
C GLN A 807 -4.55 -3.02 -20.05
N LEU A 808 -5.38 -3.15 -19.01
CA LEU A 808 -6.79 -3.47 -19.14
C LEU A 808 -7.61 -2.19 -19.30
N PHE A 809 -8.65 -2.27 -20.12
CA PHE A 809 -9.58 -1.17 -20.36
C PHE A 809 -10.96 -1.46 -19.77
N GLU A 810 -11.58 -0.41 -19.25
CA GLU A 810 -12.96 -0.39 -18.78
C GLU A 810 -13.75 0.64 -19.56
N ARG A 811 -14.92 0.25 -20.05
CA ARG A 811 -15.86 1.16 -20.71
C ARG A 811 -16.32 2.24 -19.72
N LEU A 812 -16.25 3.50 -20.13
CA LEU A 812 -16.84 4.60 -19.38
C LEU A 812 -18.36 4.63 -19.67
N ASN A 813 -19.16 4.56 -18.60
CA ASN A 813 -20.58 4.84 -18.68
C ASN A 813 -20.74 6.37 -18.74
N ASN A 814 -20.85 6.90 -19.95
CA ASN A 814 -21.17 8.32 -20.19
C ASN A 814 -22.66 8.59 -19.98
#